data_AF-A0A7C7DF12-F1
#
_entry.id   AF-A0A7C7DF12-F1
#
_cell.length_a   1.000
_cell.length_b   1.000
_cell.length_c   1.000
_cell.angle_alpha   90.00
_cell.angle_beta   90.00
_cell.angle_gamma   90.00
#
_symmetry.space_group_name_H-M   'P 1'
#
loop_
_entity.id
_entity.type
_entity.pdbx_description
1 polymer ?
#
loop_
_entity_poly.entity_id
_entity_poly.type
_entity_poly.pdbx_seq_one_letter_code
_entity_poly.pdbx_strand_id
1 'polypeptide(L)'
;MDSYRAHVLVCGGAGCVSSGCKEVQEAFVDEIAKCGLAGEVRVVSTGCMGPCELGPVAIIYPEGVLYRKLRPEDAREIAREHLLKGRIVQRLLYEAPDTQQRVPTYGDITFFNRQLRIALRNTGKIDPLNIEEYIAEDGYVALAKVLTEMTPEQVVDVVKRSGLRGRGGAGFPTGLKWDFTRRAKADQKYVVCNADEGDPGAFMDRSVLEGDPHSVIEAMAIAGYAVGASQGYVYVRAEYPLAVKHLTHAIMQAREYGVLGKDIFGKGFDFDLDIRVGAGAFVCGEETALLASVEGKRGEPRPRPPFPANEGLWAKPTLINNVETYANIPPIILKGPEWFASIGTEKSKGTKVFALAGKINNTGLVEVPMGTSLGEIIFDIGGGIPGGKKFKAAQTGGPSGGCVPAEFLNTPVDYESLKELGTIMGSGGLIVMDEDTCMVDLARFFLEFTQDESCGKCAPCRIGTKRMLEILTRITRGEGREGDIERLVKLGTWIKETALCGLGQTAPNPVLTTIRYFRDEYEAHIRDKRCPASVCAALFEAPCQNACPAGVDVPRYISLIRQKRYQDAVRLIKEKNPFPAVCGRVCTHPCEGKCRRAQLDEAVAICELKRFAADWELMNPLPPDRPAVRKDSKVAIIGSGPAGLTAAYYLAGFGYEVTVFEALPEAGGMLRVGIPEYRLPKDVLDAEILAICRRGVEIRTGVAVGKDITLEELKAQGYKAIFIAVGANVSQKLGVPGEDLDGVIGAVEFLREVNLNGRRKVGKKVAVIGGGNAAIDAARTALRLGAKEVHIIYRRQREDMPADKSEIAEAEREGVKIHFLTAPSRMIGSAGKLTNMECVRMSLGEFDRTGRRRPVPIEGSEFVIDVDTVISAISQRPDASVVPAGSRIEVTKWSTIVADPRTRATGEPGVFAGGDCVNGPDTVIQAIADGRRAAEEIDKFLGGTGKIPVSPDLGRELAGEIHEERMIRQHPEHLPVSERKGNFDEVVSRLSEAAALYEASRCLRCDVKD
;
A
#
# COMPACT_ATOMS: atom_id res chain seq x y z
N MET A 1 9.60 -32.29 39.49
CA MET A 1 8.97 -31.62 38.33
C MET A 1 8.02 -32.61 37.72
N ASP A 2 6.74 -32.26 37.68
CA ASP A 2 5.75 -33.05 36.96
C ASP A 2 6.07 -32.99 35.46
N SER A 3 6.17 -34.16 34.81
CA SER A 3 6.51 -34.27 33.39
C SER A 3 5.21 -34.23 32.58
N TYR A 4 4.93 -33.11 31.90
CA TYR A 4 3.80 -32.99 31.00
C TYR A 4 4.17 -33.52 29.60
N ARG A 5 3.26 -34.26 28.97
CA ARG A 5 3.41 -34.79 27.61
C ARG A 5 3.29 -33.69 26.55
N ALA A 6 2.44 -32.70 26.79
CA ALA A 6 2.22 -31.59 25.87
C ALA A 6 1.99 -30.26 26.60
N HIS A 7 2.33 -29.17 25.92
CA HIS A 7 2.10 -27.80 26.40
C HIS A 7 1.26 -27.04 25.39
N VAL A 8 0.21 -26.36 25.88
CA VAL A 8 -0.62 -25.43 25.11
C VAL A 8 -0.26 -24.02 25.53
N LEU A 9 0.49 -23.33 24.70
CA LEU A 9 0.85 -21.93 24.91
C LEU A 9 -0.23 -21.05 24.28
N VAL A 10 -1.00 -20.33 25.09
CA VAL A 10 -2.03 -19.39 24.62
C VAL A 10 -1.47 -17.97 24.72
N CYS A 11 -1.53 -17.22 23.61
CA CYS A 11 -1.04 -15.85 23.60
C CYS A 11 -1.92 -14.94 24.47
N GLY A 12 -1.35 -14.42 25.56
CA GLY A 12 -1.97 -13.47 26.49
C GLY A 12 -1.59 -12.01 26.22
N GLY A 13 -0.98 -11.70 25.07
CA GLY A 13 -0.69 -10.32 24.67
C GLY A 13 -1.95 -9.50 24.43
N ALA A 14 -1.88 -8.19 24.62
CA ALA A 14 -3.03 -7.28 24.57
C ALA A 14 -3.92 -7.41 23.32
N GLY A 15 -3.34 -7.65 22.14
CA GLY A 15 -4.10 -7.88 20.91
C GLY A 15 -4.95 -9.15 20.97
N CYS A 16 -4.42 -10.24 21.51
CA CYS A 16 -5.18 -11.49 21.70
C CYS A 16 -6.19 -11.38 22.84
N VAL A 17 -5.87 -10.65 23.92
CA VAL A 17 -6.80 -10.35 25.02
C VAL A 17 -8.03 -9.61 24.48
N SER A 18 -7.81 -8.61 23.63
CA SER A 18 -8.88 -7.84 22.99
C SER A 18 -9.74 -8.68 22.03
N SER A 19 -9.21 -9.80 21.53
CA SER A 19 -9.89 -10.74 20.64
C SER A 19 -10.49 -11.97 21.36
N GLY A 20 -10.54 -11.97 22.70
CA GLY A 20 -11.17 -13.05 23.48
C GLY A 20 -10.28 -14.27 23.75
N CYS A 21 -8.97 -14.09 23.94
CA CYS A 21 -8.07 -15.21 24.23
C CYS A 21 -8.32 -15.86 25.61
N LYS A 22 -8.93 -15.14 26.55
CA LYS A 22 -9.18 -15.65 27.90
C LYS A 22 -10.22 -16.77 27.86
N GLU A 23 -11.30 -16.57 27.12
CA GLU A 23 -12.35 -17.55 26.89
C GLU A 23 -11.82 -18.79 26.14
N VAL A 24 -10.87 -18.58 25.23
CA VAL A 24 -10.15 -19.67 24.54
C VAL A 24 -9.32 -20.48 25.52
N GLN A 25 -8.58 -19.81 26.41
CA GLN A 25 -7.77 -20.46 27.44
C GLN A 25 -8.63 -21.27 28.42
N GLU A 26 -9.71 -20.68 28.93
CA GLU A 26 -10.68 -21.34 29.80
C GLU A 26 -11.28 -22.59 29.12
N ALA A 27 -11.62 -22.48 27.83
CA ALA A 27 -12.13 -23.61 27.05
C ALA A 27 -11.09 -24.74 26.87
N PHE A 28 -9.80 -24.43 26.72
CA PHE A 28 -8.74 -25.45 26.73
C PHE A 28 -8.68 -26.16 28.08
N VAL A 29 -8.62 -25.42 29.18
CA VAL A 29 -8.53 -25.99 30.54
C VAL A 29 -9.72 -26.91 30.82
N ASP A 30 -10.94 -26.44 30.55
CA ASP A 30 -12.16 -27.20 30.77
C ASP A 30 -12.23 -28.49 29.95
N GLU A 31 -11.86 -28.42 28.67
CA GLU A 31 -11.96 -29.58 27.78
C GLU A 31 -10.85 -30.59 28.03
N ILE A 32 -9.62 -30.14 28.33
CA ILE A 32 -8.51 -31.01 28.73
C ILE A 32 -8.88 -31.80 29.99
N ALA A 33 -9.53 -31.15 30.97
CA ALA A 33 -10.02 -31.83 32.16
C ALA A 33 -11.08 -32.89 31.82
N LYS A 34 -12.05 -32.57 30.95
CA LYS A 34 -13.09 -33.52 30.49
C LYS A 34 -12.51 -34.71 29.70
N CYS A 35 -11.43 -34.49 28.96
CA CYS A 35 -10.71 -35.53 28.24
C CYS A 35 -9.81 -36.40 29.14
N GLY A 36 -9.72 -36.11 30.46
CA GLY A 36 -8.87 -36.83 31.39
C GLY A 36 -7.38 -36.53 31.23
N LEU A 37 -7.02 -35.42 30.58
CA LEU A 37 -5.65 -35.07 30.21
C LEU A 37 -4.99 -34.05 31.16
N ALA A 38 -5.65 -33.66 32.25
CA ALA A 38 -5.18 -32.59 33.15
C ALA A 38 -3.80 -32.86 33.79
N GLY A 39 -3.42 -34.13 33.98
CA GLY A 39 -2.09 -34.50 34.46
C GLY A 39 -1.03 -34.67 33.36
N GLU A 40 -1.44 -34.59 32.08
CA GLU A 40 -0.56 -34.82 30.93
C GLU A 40 -0.35 -33.57 30.08
N VAL A 41 -1.28 -32.60 30.13
CA VAL A 41 -1.23 -31.38 29.31
C VAL A 41 -1.28 -30.15 30.20
N ARG A 42 -0.29 -29.26 30.02
CA ARG A 42 -0.25 -27.95 30.70
C ARG A 42 -0.70 -26.84 29.76
N VAL A 43 -1.64 -26.02 30.20
CA VAL A 43 -2.02 -24.78 29.50
C VAL A 43 -1.28 -23.62 30.14
N VAL A 44 -0.56 -22.83 29.34
CA VAL A 44 0.26 -21.70 29.80
C VAL A 44 -0.21 -20.44 29.07
N SER A 45 -0.46 -19.37 29.82
CA SER A 45 -0.69 -18.05 29.24
C SER A 45 0.65 -17.35 29.05
N THR A 46 1.04 -17.08 27.81
CA THR A 46 2.32 -16.44 27.49
C THR A 46 2.16 -14.95 27.24
N GLY A 47 3.28 -14.24 27.09
CA GLY A 47 3.29 -12.91 26.48
C GLY A 47 2.86 -12.89 25.00
N CYS A 48 2.95 -11.72 24.36
CA CYS A 48 2.63 -11.53 22.94
C CYS A 48 3.49 -12.43 22.03
N MET A 49 2.87 -13.19 21.12
CA MET A 49 3.59 -14.04 20.16
C MET A 49 4.00 -13.32 18.86
N GLY A 50 3.51 -12.10 18.61
CA GLY A 50 3.86 -11.32 17.42
C GLY A 50 2.71 -11.07 16.44
N PRO A 51 2.08 -12.09 15.82
CA PRO A 51 1.13 -11.88 14.73
C PRO A 51 -0.28 -11.53 15.24
N CYS A 52 -0.50 -10.27 15.61
CA CYS A 52 -1.75 -9.77 16.18
C CYS A 52 -2.97 -10.01 15.27
N GLU A 53 -2.80 -9.91 13.95
CA GLU A 53 -3.89 -10.15 12.96
C GLU A 53 -4.41 -11.60 12.96
N LEU A 54 -3.60 -12.54 13.46
CA LEU A 54 -3.96 -13.96 13.54
C LEU A 54 -4.58 -14.32 14.89
N GLY A 55 -4.68 -13.36 15.83
CA GLY A 55 -5.19 -13.57 17.18
C GLY A 55 -6.68 -13.92 17.25
N PRO A 56 -7.12 -14.66 18.29
CA PRO A 56 -6.31 -15.37 19.29
C PRO A 56 -5.51 -16.53 18.69
N VAL A 57 -4.26 -16.70 19.13
CA VAL A 57 -3.35 -17.77 18.68
C VAL A 57 -2.95 -18.68 19.83
N ALA A 58 -2.69 -19.96 19.52
CA ALA A 58 -2.08 -20.91 20.44
C ALA A 58 -1.04 -21.79 19.73
N ILE A 59 0.02 -22.16 20.44
CA ILE A 59 1.05 -23.10 19.98
C ILE A 59 1.00 -24.36 20.83
N ILE A 60 1.03 -25.53 20.18
CA ILE A 60 1.06 -26.82 20.87
C ILE A 60 2.42 -27.49 20.67
N TYR A 61 3.11 -27.77 21.79
CA TYR A 61 4.35 -28.53 21.84
C TYR A 61 4.09 -30.00 22.26
N PRO A 62 4.89 -30.96 21.79
CA PRO A 62 6.22 -30.80 21.15
C PRO A 62 6.21 -30.50 19.65
N GLU A 63 5.09 -30.67 18.93
CA GLU A 63 5.03 -30.54 17.47
C GLU A 63 5.27 -29.11 16.97
N GLY A 64 5.03 -28.10 17.81
CA GLY A 64 5.17 -26.69 17.44
C GLY A 64 4.05 -26.20 16.51
N VAL A 65 2.85 -26.79 16.61
CA VAL A 65 1.72 -26.46 15.72
C VAL A 65 1.09 -25.14 16.14
N LEU A 66 0.98 -24.19 15.22
CA LEU A 66 0.30 -22.91 15.44
C LEU A 66 -1.14 -22.96 14.95
N TYR A 67 -2.07 -22.65 15.83
CA TYR A 67 -3.47 -22.42 15.51
C TYR A 67 -3.82 -20.93 15.59
N ARG A 68 -4.62 -20.45 14.63
CA ARG A 68 -4.98 -19.03 14.48
C ARG A 68 -6.48 -18.78 14.57
N LYS A 69 -6.86 -17.53 14.86
CA LYS A 69 -8.25 -17.01 14.91
C LYS A 69 -9.17 -17.92 15.74
N LEU A 70 -8.66 -18.35 16.89
CA LEU A 70 -9.32 -19.34 17.74
C LEU A 70 -10.57 -18.76 18.41
N ARG A 71 -11.64 -19.56 18.44
CA ARG A 71 -12.81 -19.37 19.31
C ARG A 71 -12.85 -20.47 20.38
N PRO A 72 -13.63 -20.31 21.45
CA PRO A 72 -13.75 -21.34 22.49
C PRO A 72 -14.11 -22.73 21.95
N GLU A 73 -14.95 -22.83 20.93
CA GLU A 73 -15.32 -24.09 20.28
C GLU A 73 -14.15 -24.73 19.54
N ASP A 74 -13.28 -23.91 18.93
CA ASP A 74 -12.08 -24.36 18.24
C ASP A 74 -11.06 -24.94 19.24
N ALA A 75 -10.93 -24.33 20.43
CA ALA A 75 -10.10 -24.87 21.53
C ALA A 75 -10.58 -26.26 21.98
N ARG A 76 -11.90 -26.44 22.12
CA ARG A 76 -12.50 -27.74 22.47
C ARG A 76 -12.24 -28.80 21.40
N GLU A 77 -12.33 -28.43 20.12
CA GLU A 77 -12.00 -29.33 19.01
C GLU A 77 -10.52 -29.73 19.03
N ILE A 78 -9.61 -28.76 19.25
CA ILE A 78 -8.17 -29.04 19.33
C ILE A 78 -7.86 -29.97 20.49
N ALA A 79 -8.48 -29.81 21.66
CA ALA A 79 -8.29 -30.72 22.78
C ALA A 79 -8.71 -32.16 22.45
N ARG A 80 -9.83 -32.33 21.74
CA ARG A 80 -10.36 -33.66 21.35
C ARG A 80 -9.64 -34.30 20.18
N GLU A 81 -9.25 -33.53 19.17
CA GLU A 81 -8.64 -34.06 17.95
C GLU A 81 -7.12 -34.10 18.06
N HIS A 82 -6.49 -32.99 18.43
CA HIS A 82 -5.04 -32.91 18.46
C HIS A 82 -4.47 -33.53 19.74
N LEU A 83 -4.89 -33.06 20.92
CA LEU A 83 -4.28 -33.49 22.20
C LEU A 83 -4.65 -34.92 22.60
N LEU A 84 -5.92 -35.31 22.39
CA LEU A 84 -6.40 -36.65 22.74
C LEU A 84 -6.13 -37.69 21.64
N LYS A 85 -6.32 -37.35 20.36
CA LYS A 85 -6.27 -38.31 19.23
C LYS A 85 -5.07 -38.14 18.31
N GLY A 86 -4.22 -37.13 18.51
CA GLY A 86 -3.03 -36.87 17.69
C GLY A 86 -3.31 -36.30 16.29
N ARG A 87 -4.53 -35.82 16.01
CA ARG A 87 -4.93 -35.30 14.69
C ARG A 87 -4.95 -33.78 14.65
N ILE A 88 -4.08 -33.20 13.84
CA ILE A 88 -4.00 -31.74 13.64
C ILE A 88 -5.26 -31.22 12.95
N VAL A 89 -5.82 -30.13 13.49
CA VAL A 89 -7.04 -29.48 12.96
C VAL A 89 -6.69 -28.59 11.77
N GLN A 90 -6.70 -29.17 10.57
CA GLN A 90 -6.21 -28.55 9.34
C GLN A 90 -6.84 -27.19 8.99
N ARG A 91 -8.14 -27.00 9.27
CA ARG A 91 -8.86 -25.75 8.94
C ARG A 91 -8.39 -24.53 9.75
N LEU A 92 -7.71 -24.76 10.88
CA LEU A 92 -7.26 -23.73 11.81
C LEU A 92 -5.78 -23.35 11.61
N LEU A 93 -5.10 -24.00 10.66
CA LEU A 93 -3.69 -23.74 10.38
C LEU A 93 -3.49 -22.44 9.60
N TYR A 94 -2.25 -21.94 9.64
CA TYR A 94 -1.81 -20.88 8.76
C TYR A 94 -1.81 -21.39 7.31
N GLU A 95 -2.24 -20.54 6.38
CA GLU A 95 -2.22 -20.82 4.95
C GLU A 95 -1.28 -19.82 4.29
N ALA A 96 -0.25 -20.32 3.61
CA ALA A 96 0.74 -19.50 2.93
C ALA A 96 0.06 -18.74 1.76
N PRO A 97 0.13 -17.39 1.72
CA PRO A 97 -0.61 -16.61 0.73
C PRO A 97 -0.26 -16.91 -0.73
N ASP A 98 0.97 -17.33 -0.99
CA ASP A 98 1.56 -17.58 -2.31
C ASP A 98 1.27 -18.98 -2.86
N THR A 99 1.27 -20.00 -2.00
CA THR A 99 1.11 -21.41 -2.38
C THR A 99 -0.25 -21.99 -2.00
N GLN A 100 -1.02 -21.29 -1.16
CA GLN A 100 -2.24 -21.78 -0.50
C GLN A 100 -2.01 -23.08 0.29
N GLN A 101 -0.75 -23.40 0.61
CA GLN A 101 -0.41 -24.57 1.40
C GLN A 101 -0.61 -24.28 2.88
N ARG A 102 -1.15 -25.26 3.59
CA ARG A 102 -1.32 -25.19 5.04
C ARG A 102 0.00 -25.51 5.71
N VAL A 103 0.48 -24.59 6.54
CA VAL A 103 1.75 -24.70 7.26
C VAL A 103 1.43 -24.97 8.73
N PRO A 104 1.70 -26.19 9.24
CA PRO A 104 1.37 -26.55 10.62
C PRO A 104 2.33 -25.92 11.62
N THR A 105 3.64 -26.04 11.38
CA THR A 105 4.69 -25.65 12.32
C THR A 105 4.95 -24.16 12.25
N TYR A 106 4.96 -23.47 13.39
CA TYR A 106 5.18 -22.02 13.41
C TYR A 106 6.55 -21.61 12.85
N GLY A 107 7.57 -22.46 13.00
CA GLY A 107 8.93 -22.25 12.49
C GLY A 107 9.05 -22.26 10.97
N ASP A 108 8.05 -22.77 10.25
CA ASP A 108 8.03 -22.80 8.78
C ASP A 108 7.25 -21.60 8.20
N ILE A 109 6.54 -20.85 9.04
CA ILE A 109 5.77 -19.68 8.64
C ILE A 109 6.73 -18.51 8.42
N THR A 110 6.67 -17.88 7.24
CA THR A 110 7.55 -16.78 6.82
C THR A 110 7.60 -15.62 7.82
N PHE A 111 6.47 -15.34 8.49
CA PHE A 111 6.40 -14.32 9.53
C PHE A 111 7.40 -14.56 10.67
N PHE A 112 7.63 -15.82 11.08
CA PHE A 112 8.50 -16.15 12.20
C PHE A 112 9.94 -16.45 11.76
N ASN A 113 10.13 -17.18 10.66
CA ASN A 113 11.44 -17.73 10.30
C ASN A 113 12.43 -16.71 9.71
N ARG A 114 11.96 -15.51 9.36
CA ARG A 114 12.79 -14.40 8.90
C ARG A 114 13.15 -13.38 10.00
N GLN A 115 12.81 -13.69 11.26
CA GLN A 115 13.12 -12.83 12.40
C GLN A 115 14.35 -13.32 13.16
N LEU A 116 15.11 -12.39 13.73
CA LEU A 116 16.17 -12.68 14.68
C LEU A 116 15.79 -12.06 16.04
N ARG A 117 15.22 -12.88 16.93
CA ARG A 117 14.68 -12.39 18.21
C ARG A 117 15.75 -12.36 19.30
N ILE A 118 16.10 -11.15 19.77
CA ILE A 118 17.03 -10.90 20.88
C ILE A 118 16.28 -10.20 22.02
N ALA A 119 15.66 -9.05 21.73
CA ALA A 119 14.86 -8.29 22.69
C ALA A 119 13.56 -9.02 23.03
N LEU A 120 12.96 -9.71 22.05
CA LEU A 120 11.73 -10.46 22.21
C LEU A 120 11.94 -11.96 22.46
N ARG A 121 13.16 -12.41 22.79
CA ARG A 121 13.55 -13.85 22.82
C ARG A 121 12.64 -14.75 23.66
N ASN A 122 12.12 -14.24 24.79
CA ASN A 122 11.28 -14.98 25.72
C ASN A 122 9.79 -14.70 25.54
N THR A 123 9.43 -13.61 24.86
CA THR A 123 8.03 -13.21 24.68
C THR A 123 7.27 -14.27 23.88
N GLY A 124 6.19 -14.83 24.45
CA GLY A 124 5.43 -15.91 23.81
C GLY A 124 5.99 -17.32 24.06
N LYS A 125 7.10 -17.45 24.81
CA LYS A 125 7.71 -18.73 25.18
C LYS A 125 7.49 -19.08 26.66
N ILE A 126 7.53 -18.08 27.54
CA ILE A 126 7.38 -18.24 28.99
C ILE A 126 6.07 -17.66 29.52
N ASP A 127 5.66 -18.10 30.71
CA ASP A 127 4.70 -17.39 31.56
C ASP A 127 5.36 -16.14 32.19
N PRO A 128 4.92 -14.92 31.87
CA PRO A 128 5.54 -13.69 32.38
C PRO A 128 5.35 -13.48 33.89
N LEU A 129 4.50 -14.27 34.55
CA LEU A 129 4.25 -14.19 36.00
C LEU A 129 5.04 -15.26 36.78
N ASN A 130 5.87 -16.06 36.12
CA ASN A 130 6.67 -17.09 36.76
C ASN A 130 8.16 -16.86 36.57
N ILE A 131 8.82 -16.37 37.63
CA ILE A 131 10.28 -16.14 37.64
C ILE A 131 11.09 -17.42 37.35
N GLU A 132 10.61 -18.60 37.71
CA GLU A 132 11.33 -19.86 37.47
C GLU A 132 11.45 -20.19 35.98
N GLU A 133 10.45 -19.82 35.16
CA GLU A 133 10.52 -19.99 33.71
C GLU A 133 11.52 -19.01 33.08
N TYR A 134 11.67 -17.80 33.63
CA TYR A 134 12.74 -16.89 33.21
C TYR A 134 14.13 -17.43 33.58
N ILE A 135 14.30 -17.98 34.80
CA ILE A 135 15.56 -18.59 35.25
C ILE A 135 15.90 -19.82 34.40
N ALA A 136 14.92 -20.64 34.02
CA ALA A 136 15.11 -21.79 33.14
C ALA A 136 15.62 -21.40 31.74
N GLU A 137 15.39 -20.16 31.32
CA GLU A 137 15.86 -19.55 30.07
C GLU A 137 17.09 -18.64 30.29
N ASP A 138 18.00 -19.06 31.17
CA ASP A 138 19.24 -18.37 31.55
C ASP A 138 19.05 -17.01 32.25
N GLY A 139 17.86 -16.75 32.80
CA GLY A 139 17.55 -15.53 33.53
C GLY A 139 18.42 -15.32 34.77
N TYR A 140 18.85 -14.08 35.01
CA TYR A 140 19.74 -13.67 36.11
C TYR A 140 21.18 -14.22 36.05
N VAL A 141 21.51 -15.08 35.08
CA VAL A 141 22.88 -15.58 34.86
C VAL A 141 23.81 -14.43 34.45
N ALA A 142 23.32 -13.45 33.69
CA ALA A 142 24.13 -12.31 33.28
C ALA A 142 24.46 -11.40 34.47
N LEU A 143 23.48 -11.16 35.35
CA LEU A 143 23.69 -10.41 36.59
C LEU A 143 24.67 -11.14 37.53
N ALA A 144 24.53 -12.45 37.69
CA ALA A 144 25.45 -13.26 38.48
C ALA A 144 26.89 -13.12 37.96
N LYS A 145 27.10 -13.35 36.66
CA LYS A 145 28.40 -13.20 35.99
C LYS A 145 29.00 -11.80 36.19
N VAL A 146 28.20 -10.75 36.02
CA VAL A 146 28.65 -9.36 36.22
C VAL A 146 29.15 -9.13 37.64
N LEU A 147 28.41 -9.60 38.65
CA LEU A 147 28.75 -9.37 40.05
C LEU A 147 29.89 -10.27 40.57
N THR A 148 30.16 -11.41 39.91
CA THR A 148 31.19 -12.36 40.34
C THR A 148 32.50 -12.27 39.56
N GLU A 149 32.44 -11.86 38.29
CA GLU A 149 33.59 -11.98 37.37
C GLU A 149 34.03 -10.66 36.75
N MET A 150 33.23 -9.58 36.87
CA MET A 150 33.48 -8.32 36.15
C MET A 150 33.56 -7.12 37.10
N THR A 151 34.41 -6.14 36.76
CA THR A 151 34.36 -4.81 37.38
C THR A 151 33.34 -3.91 36.67
N PRO A 152 32.83 -2.86 37.31
CA PRO A 152 31.91 -1.90 36.67
C PRO A 152 32.47 -1.32 35.35
N GLU A 153 33.77 -1.06 35.26
CA GLU A 153 34.45 -0.61 34.04
C GLU A 153 34.38 -1.63 32.92
N GLN A 154 34.59 -2.91 33.23
CA GLN A 154 34.52 -3.99 32.24
C GLN A 154 33.10 -4.16 31.70
N VAL A 155 32.07 -3.99 32.54
CA VAL A 155 30.67 -4.01 32.09
C VAL A 155 30.41 -2.87 31.11
N VAL A 156 30.84 -1.64 31.43
CA VAL A 156 30.71 -0.49 30.53
C VAL A 156 31.48 -0.72 29.22
N ASP A 157 32.67 -1.33 29.26
CA ASP A 157 33.45 -1.66 28.07
C ASP A 157 32.73 -2.67 27.18
N VAL A 158 32.15 -3.73 27.74
CA VAL A 158 31.35 -4.71 26.99
C VAL A 158 30.18 -4.02 26.29
N VAL A 159 29.40 -3.19 26.99
CA VAL A 159 28.29 -2.47 26.37
C VAL A 159 28.78 -1.50 25.30
N LYS A 160 29.94 -0.84 25.50
CA LYS A 160 30.53 0.07 24.50
C LYS A 160 30.99 -0.68 23.25
N ARG A 161 31.69 -1.81 23.39
CA ARG A 161 32.19 -2.65 22.29
C ARG A 161 31.09 -3.37 21.52
N SER A 162 29.95 -3.65 22.16
CA SER A 162 28.79 -4.21 21.46
C SER A 162 28.26 -3.27 20.37
N GLY A 163 28.53 -1.97 20.47
CA GLY A 163 27.97 -0.97 19.56
C GLY A 163 26.47 -0.72 19.74
N LEU A 164 25.86 -1.17 20.86
CA LEU A 164 24.46 -0.92 21.17
C LEU A 164 24.17 0.59 21.18
N ARG A 165 23.14 0.98 20.44
CA ARG A 165 22.60 2.34 20.38
C ARG A 165 21.21 2.35 21.00
N GLY A 166 20.85 3.45 21.68
CA GLY A 166 19.57 3.60 22.35
C GLY A 166 18.38 3.37 21.39
N ARG A 167 17.49 2.45 21.77
CA ARG A 167 16.37 1.99 20.94
C ARG A 167 15.11 2.85 20.98
N GLY A 168 15.05 3.83 21.89
CA GLY A 168 13.98 4.82 21.98
C GLY A 168 14.03 5.94 20.93
N GLY A 169 14.69 5.74 19.78
CA GLY A 169 14.66 6.67 18.64
C GLY A 169 15.96 7.39 18.30
N ALA A 170 16.58 8.10 19.25
CA ALA A 170 17.74 8.97 18.95
C ALA A 170 19.02 8.21 18.56
N GLY A 171 19.14 6.92 18.91
CA GLY A 171 20.30 6.11 18.55
C GLY A 171 21.62 6.57 19.18
N PHE A 172 21.61 7.16 20.38
CA PHE A 172 22.86 7.52 21.06
C PHE A 172 23.61 6.27 21.55
N PRO A 173 24.96 6.18 21.46
CA PRO A 173 25.72 5.02 21.92
C PRO A 173 25.53 4.74 23.41
N THR A 174 24.96 3.57 23.75
CA THR A 174 24.56 3.23 25.12
C THR A 174 25.76 3.15 26.06
N GLY A 175 26.83 2.46 25.64
CA GLY A 175 28.05 2.33 26.46
C GLY A 175 28.74 3.66 26.76
N LEU A 176 28.62 4.67 25.86
CA LEU A 176 29.13 6.01 26.13
C LEU A 176 28.26 6.74 27.18
N LYS A 177 26.93 6.58 27.11
CA LYS A 177 26.01 7.14 28.12
C LYS A 177 26.29 6.56 29.52
N TRP A 178 26.57 5.26 29.59
CA TRP A 178 26.95 4.57 30.82
C TRP A 178 28.28 5.09 31.37
N ASP A 179 29.30 5.23 30.51
CA ASP A 179 30.62 5.76 30.88
C ASP A 179 30.53 7.19 31.44
N PHE A 180 29.75 8.08 30.80
CA PHE A 180 29.54 9.45 31.32
C PHE A 180 28.89 9.45 32.71
N THR A 181 27.85 8.65 32.91
CA THR A 181 27.16 8.57 34.21
C THR A 181 28.04 7.95 35.29
N ARG A 182 28.86 6.94 34.93
CA ARG A 182 29.82 6.33 35.84
C ARG A 182 30.89 7.32 36.30
N ARG A 183 31.44 8.12 35.39
CA ARG A 183 32.50 9.10 35.69
C ARG A 183 32.00 10.29 36.52
N ALA A 184 30.70 10.61 36.47
CA ALA A 184 30.13 11.67 37.28
C ALA A 184 30.23 11.32 38.77
N LYS A 185 30.78 12.24 39.57
CA LYS A 185 30.97 12.07 41.02
C LYS A 185 29.72 12.52 41.75
N ALA A 186 29.09 11.60 42.48
CA ALA A 186 27.98 11.89 43.39
C ALA A 186 27.91 10.82 44.48
N ASP A 187 27.33 11.19 45.61
CA ASP A 187 26.92 10.33 46.73
C ASP A 187 25.80 9.35 46.34
N GLN A 188 24.93 9.76 45.41
CA GLN A 188 23.84 8.94 44.89
C GLN A 188 23.75 9.08 43.37
N LYS A 189 23.39 7.97 42.70
CA LYS A 189 23.07 7.94 41.28
C LYS A 189 21.79 7.15 41.05
N TYR A 190 21.17 7.35 39.89
CA TYR A 190 19.90 6.70 39.55
C TYR A 190 19.96 6.02 38.18
N VAL A 191 19.18 4.94 38.05
CA VAL A 191 18.90 4.27 36.77
C VAL A 191 17.43 4.42 36.44
N VAL A 192 17.10 4.85 35.24
CA VAL A 192 15.71 5.07 34.82
C VAL A 192 15.43 4.32 33.53
N CYS A 193 14.36 3.52 33.56
CA CYS A 193 13.80 2.89 32.38
C CYS A 193 12.63 3.74 31.86
N ASN A 194 12.79 4.23 30.63
CA ASN A 194 11.73 4.95 29.91
C ASN A 194 10.85 3.94 29.18
N ALA A 195 9.62 3.75 29.70
CA ALA A 195 8.56 2.92 29.15
C ALA A 195 7.28 3.75 28.86
N ASP A 196 7.45 5.02 28.46
CA ASP A 196 6.32 5.89 28.11
C ASP A 196 5.72 5.56 26.73
N GLU A 197 6.50 4.92 25.83
CA GLU A 197 6.13 4.43 24.48
C GLU A 197 4.89 5.13 23.88
N GLY A 198 4.98 6.45 23.73
CA GLY A 198 3.84 7.30 23.37
C GLY A 198 3.43 7.21 21.90
N ASP A 199 4.30 6.69 21.03
CA ASP A 199 4.12 6.70 19.57
C ASP A 199 2.89 5.89 19.14
N PRO A 200 1.92 6.48 18.41
CA PRO A 200 0.81 5.73 17.87
C PRO A 200 1.30 4.56 16.99
N GLY A 201 0.78 3.36 17.28
CA GLY A 201 1.17 2.13 16.59
C GLY A 201 2.43 1.45 17.10
N ALA A 202 3.13 2.00 18.10
CA ALA A 202 4.23 1.33 18.80
C ALA A 202 3.72 0.53 20.01
N PHE A 203 4.24 -0.68 20.19
CA PHE A 203 3.89 -1.58 21.31
C PHE A 203 4.98 -2.64 21.58
N MET A 204 6.23 -2.35 21.22
CA MET A 204 7.38 -3.24 21.47
C MET A 204 7.78 -3.24 22.93
N ASP A 205 7.88 -2.05 23.55
CA ASP A 205 8.26 -1.90 24.95
C ASP A 205 7.17 -2.51 25.83
N ARG A 206 5.91 -2.24 25.48
CA ARG A 206 4.74 -2.89 26.08
C ARG A 206 4.88 -4.41 26.08
N SER A 207 5.22 -5.01 24.94
CA SER A 207 5.26 -6.45 24.79
C SER A 207 6.41 -7.09 25.59
N VAL A 208 7.54 -6.40 25.73
CA VAL A 208 8.62 -6.83 26.62
C VAL A 208 8.16 -6.74 28.09
N LEU A 209 7.55 -5.64 28.52
CA LEU A 209 7.11 -5.51 29.92
C LEU A 209 5.97 -6.46 30.30
N GLU A 210 5.06 -6.75 29.36
CA GLU A 210 3.97 -7.69 29.57
C GLU A 210 4.43 -9.15 29.46
N GLY A 211 5.45 -9.46 28.65
CA GLY A 211 5.83 -10.83 28.31
C GLY A 211 7.19 -11.32 28.84
N ASP A 212 8.09 -10.42 29.22
CA ASP A 212 9.42 -10.71 29.78
C ASP A 212 9.92 -9.56 30.72
N PRO A 213 9.16 -9.22 31.78
CA PRO A 213 9.52 -8.12 32.67
C PRO A 213 10.85 -8.33 33.41
N HIS A 214 11.21 -9.58 33.72
CA HIS A 214 12.45 -9.91 34.43
C HIS A 214 13.70 -9.56 33.62
N SER A 215 13.67 -9.65 32.28
CA SER A 215 14.80 -9.21 31.45
C SER A 215 15.11 -7.72 31.60
N VAL A 216 14.11 -6.88 31.90
CA VAL A 216 14.33 -5.44 32.13
C VAL A 216 14.87 -5.21 33.53
N ILE A 217 14.34 -5.92 34.53
CA ILE A 217 14.80 -5.85 35.93
C ILE A 217 16.28 -6.25 36.03
N GLU A 218 16.66 -7.39 35.44
CA GLU A 218 18.04 -7.88 35.41
C GLU A 218 18.98 -6.85 34.75
N ALA A 219 18.59 -6.32 33.61
CA ALA A 219 19.37 -5.34 32.88
C ALA A 219 19.56 -4.02 33.65
N MET A 220 18.53 -3.57 34.38
CA MET A 220 18.62 -2.38 35.22
C MET A 220 19.53 -2.60 36.43
N ALA A 221 19.54 -3.80 37.03
CA ALA A 221 20.47 -4.14 38.10
C ALA A 221 21.93 -4.17 37.61
N ILE A 222 22.18 -4.74 36.42
CA ILE A 222 23.49 -4.70 35.75
C ILE A 222 23.92 -3.25 35.52
N ALA A 223 23.01 -2.41 35.03
CA ALA A 223 23.27 -0.99 34.80
C ALA A 223 23.57 -0.23 36.10
N GLY A 224 22.82 -0.53 37.17
CA GLY A 224 23.03 0.01 38.52
C GLY A 224 24.43 -0.28 39.03
N TYR A 225 24.87 -1.54 38.91
CA TYR A 225 26.22 -1.95 39.28
C TYR A 225 27.28 -1.21 38.45
N ALA A 226 27.09 -1.16 37.12
CA ALA A 226 28.05 -0.56 36.19
C ALA A 226 28.28 0.94 36.43
N VAL A 227 27.23 1.69 36.81
CA VAL A 227 27.34 3.15 37.03
C VAL A 227 27.54 3.54 38.49
N GLY A 228 27.30 2.62 39.43
CA GLY A 228 27.32 2.86 40.87
C GLY A 228 26.04 3.53 41.38
N ALA A 229 24.89 3.06 40.92
CA ALA A 229 23.56 3.48 41.40
C ALA A 229 22.94 2.38 42.26
N SER A 230 22.24 2.77 43.32
CA SER A 230 21.54 1.86 44.25
C SER A 230 20.02 1.89 44.12
N GLN A 231 19.48 2.79 43.30
CA GLN A 231 18.04 2.94 43.10
C GLN A 231 17.74 3.15 41.62
N GLY A 232 16.68 2.51 41.13
CA GLY A 232 16.11 2.78 39.83
C GLY A 232 14.60 3.02 39.83
N TYR A 233 14.13 3.55 38.70
CA TYR A 233 12.73 3.84 38.45
C TYR A 233 12.33 3.36 37.05
N VAL A 234 11.20 2.66 36.95
CA VAL A 234 10.57 2.35 35.67
C VAL A 234 9.40 3.30 35.48
N TYR A 235 9.51 4.21 34.51
CA TYR A 235 8.44 5.14 34.17
C TYR A 235 7.55 4.52 33.10
N VAL A 236 6.36 4.07 33.49
CA VAL A 236 5.41 3.38 32.62
C VAL A 236 4.22 4.29 32.36
N ARG A 237 3.81 4.44 31.11
CA ARG A 237 2.61 5.23 30.77
C ARG A 237 1.34 4.67 31.42
N ALA A 238 0.36 5.53 31.69
CA ALA A 238 -0.89 5.14 32.36
C ALA A 238 -1.73 4.15 31.53
N GLU A 239 -1.58 4.18 30.21
CA GLU A 239 -2.34 3.39 29.25
C GLU A 239 -1.90 1.93 29.19
N TYR A 240 -0.83 1.53 29.92
CA TYR A 240 -0.33 0.15 30.01
C TYR A 240 -0.59 -0.49 31.39
N PRO A 241 -1.85 -0.67 31.83
CA PRO A 241 -2.15 -1.21 33.15
C PRO A 241 -1.66 -2.66 33.33
N LEU A 242 -1.64 -3.45 32.25
CA LEU A 242 -1.16 -4.84 32.29
C LEU A 242 0.36 -4.89 32.50
N ALA A 243 1.13 -4.05 31.81
CA ALA A 243 2.56 -3.93 32.01
C ALA A 243 2.90 -3.53 33.45
N VAL A 244 2.18 -2.55 34.03
CA VAL A 244 2.35 -2.16 35.44
C VAL A 244 2.10 -3.33 36.38
N LYS A 245 1.02 -4.09 36.15
CA LYS A 245 0.67 -5.26 36.96
C LYS A 245 1.75 -6.34 36.90
N HIS A 246 2.20 -6.71 35.70
CA HIS A 246 3.21 -7.76 35.51
C HIS A 246 4.55 -7.33 36.08
N LEU A 247 4.98 -6.09 35.82
CA LEU A 247 6.22 -5.56 36.34
C LEU A 247 6.22 -5.47 37.88
N THR A 248 5.09 -5.09 38.49
CA THR A 248 4.94 -5.07 39.95
C THR A 248 5.14 -6.47 40.53
N HIS A 249 4.52 -7.48 39.91
CA HIS A 249 4.67 -8.88 40.32
C HIS A 249 6.12 -9.36 40.17
N ALA A 250 6.75 -9.08 39.04
CA ALA A 250 8.13 -9.46 38.77
C ALA A 250 9.14 -8.80 39.73
N ILE A 251 8.93 -7.53 40.09
CA ILE A 251 9.75 -6.83 41.10
C ILE A 251 9.59 -7.48 42.48
N MET A 252 8.38 -7.90 42.86
CA MET A 252 8.16 -8.63 44.11
C MET A 252 8.91 -9.96 44.11
N GLN A 253 8.75 -10.77 43.06
CA GLN A 253 9.47 -12.05 42.92
C GLN A 253 10.99 -11.86 42.94
N ALA A 254 11.51 -10.84 42.25
CA ALA A 254 12.94 -10.54 42.23
C ALA A 254 13.49 -10.20 43.64
N ARG A 255 12.71 -9.48 44.45
CA ARG A 255 13.05 -9.19 45.86
C ARG A 255 13.02 -10.46 46.71
N GLU A 256 12.01 -11.30 46.54
CA GLU A 256 11.87 -12.56 47.28
C GLU A 256 13.00 -13.55 46.98
N TYR A 257 13.45 -13.63 45.72
CA TYR A 257 14.57 -14.48 45.30
C TYR A 257 15.95 -13.86 45.61
N GLY A 258 16.01 -12.64 46.18
CA GLY A 258 17.26 -11.98 46.54
C GLY A 258 18.10 -11.51 45.34
N VAL A 259 17.48 -11.37 44.16
CA VAL A 259 18.11 -10.82 42.94
C VAL A 259 17.84 -9.33 42.74
N LEU A 260 17.10 -8.72 43.68
CA LEU A 260 16.86 -7.29 43.82
C LEU A 260 16.77 -6.94 45.32
N GLY A 261 17.14 -5.72 45.70
CA GLY A 261 17.13 -5.24 47.08
C GLY A 261 18.54 -5.08 47.65
N LYS A 262 18.79 -5.63 48.83
CA LYS A 262 20.08 -5.52 49.53
C LYS A 262 20.94 -6.74 49.33
N ASP A 263 22.24 -6.52 49.27
CA ASP A 263 23.30 -7.54 49.21
C ASP A 263 23.02 -8.63 48.17
N ILE A 264 22.76 -8.20 46.93
CA ILE A 264 22.40 -9.09 45.82
C ILE A 264 23.50 -10.14 45.62
N PHE A 265 23.11 -11.42 45.64
CA PHE A 265 24.01 -12.59 45.64
C PHE A 265 25.08 -12.63 46.75
N GLY A 266 24.94 -11.84 47.83
CA GLY A 266 25.95 -11.76 48.89
C GLY A 266 27.25 -11.09 48.45
N LYS A 267 27.19 -10.16 47.49
CA LYS A 267 28.35 -9.48 46.87
C LYS A 267 28.53 -8.03 47.30
N GLY A 268 27.77 -7.56 48.29
CA GLY A 268 27.86 -6.19 48.81
C GLY A 268 27.33 -5.12 47.85
N PHE A 269 26.46 -5.51 46.90
CA PHE A 269 25.82 -4.59 45.96
C PHE A 269 24.32 -4.50 46.26
N ASP A 270 23.85 -3.27 46.49
CA ASP A 270 22.45 -2.96 46.74
C ASP A 270 21.85 -2.27 45.49
N PHE A 271 20.70 -2.75 45.04
CA PHE A 271 19.92 -2.10 43.99
C PHE A 271 18.44 -2.42 44.11
N ASP A 272 17.58 -1.40 44.12
CA ASP A 272 16.14 -1.58 44.17
C ASP A 272 15.40 -0.78 43.08
N LEU A 273 14.14 -1.15 42.80
CA LEU A 273 13.32 -0.58 41.73
C LEU A 273 11.94 -0.16 42.22
N ASP A 274 11.50 1.01 41.76
CA ASP A 274 10.12 1.48 41.91
C ASP A 274 9.48 1.78 40.55
N ILE A 275 8.16 1.62 40.49
CA ILE A 275 7.38 1.98 39.30
C ILE A 275 6.81 3.39 39.48
N ARG A 276 6.94 4.20 38.44
CA ARG A 276 6.28 5.50 38.33
C ARG A 276 5.30 5.45 37.17
N VAL A 277 4.02 5.62 37.47
CA VAL A 277 2.98 5.64 36.44
C VAL A 277 2.86 7.07 35.91
N GLY A 278 2.92 7.22 34.60
CA GLY A 278 2.76 8.49 33.90
C GLY A 278 1.33 9.04 34.00
N ALA A 279 1.11 10.22 33.39
CA ALA A 279 -0.18 10.92 33.44
C ALA A 279 -0.76 11.21 32.04
N GLY A 280 -0.40 10.40 31.04
CA GLY A 280 -0.93 10.48 29.67
C GLY A 280 -0.40 11.66 28.85
N ALA A 281 0.88 12.00 28.99
CA ALA A 281 1.50 13.09 28.23
C ALA A 281 2.65 12.55 27.36
N PHE A 282 2.50 12.56 26.04
CA PHE A 282 3.48 12.00 25.10
C PHE A 282 4.88 12.64 25.23
N VAL A 283 4.92 13.93 25.55
CA VAL A 283 6.19 14.65 25.74
C VAL A 283 7.03 14.10 26.89
N CYS A 284 6.43 13.37 27.85
CA CYS A 284 7.15 12.69 28.91
C CYS A 284 8.00 11.51 28.43
N GLY A 285 7.88 11.10 27.16
CA GLY A 285 8.87 10.24 26.51
C GLY A 285 10.23 10.93 26.29
N GLU A 286 10.30 12.26 26.31
CA GLU A 286 11.55 13.02 26.24
C GLU A 286 12.30 12.93 27.59
N GLU A 287 13.61 12.64 27.54
CA GLU A 287 14.37 12.25 28.74
C GLU A 287 14.28 13.26 29.90
N THR A 288 14.30 14.56 29.66
CA THR A 288 14.27 15.56 30.73
C THR A 288 12.84 15.86 31.20
N ALA A 289 11.85 15.75 30.32
CA ALA A 289 10.44 15.82 30.67
C ALA A 289 10.02 14.63 31.55
N LEU A 290 10.49 13.42 31.20
CA LEU A 290 10.31 12.20 32.00
C LEU A 290 10.80 12.40 33.43
N LEU A 291 12.05 12.86 33.58
CA LEU A 291 12.64 13.12 34.89
C LEU A 291 11.84 14.17 35.68
N ALA A 292 11.38 15.24 35.03
CA ALA A 292 10.52 16.22 35.67
C ALA A 292 9.21 15.60 36.17
N SER A 293 8.60 14.70 35.40
CA SER A 293 7.40 13.97 35.82
C SER A 293 7.67 13.04 37.00
N VAL A 294 8.81 12.33 37.03
CA VAL A 294 9.22 11.51 38.18
C VAL A 294 9.41 12.37 39.44
N GLU A 295 9.93 13.58 39.28
CA GLU A 295 10.08 14.57 40.37
C GLU A 295 8.74 15.19 40.83
N GLY A 296 7.61 14.80 40.24
CA GLY A 296 6.28 15.37 40.54
C GLY A 296 6.04 16.76 39.94
N LYS A 297 6.85 17.18 38.96
CA LYS A 297 6.70 18.44 38.23
C LYS A 297 5.98 18.21 36.90
N ARG A 298 5.60 19.31 36.22
CA ARG A 298 5.11 19.25 34.84
C ARG A 298 6.21 18.73 33.91
N GLY A 299 5.85 17.84 32.98
CA GLY A 299 6.74 17.22 32.00
C GLY A 299 7.23 18.17 30.91
N GLU A 300 8.03 19.16 31.28
CA GLU A 300 8.60 20.13 30.35
C GLU A 300 10.08 19.86 30.09
N PRO A 301 10.53 19.72 28.83
CA PRO A 301 11.93 19.54 28.52
C PRO A 301 12.81 20.68 29.05
N ARG A 302 14.03 20.34 29.47
CA ARG A 302 15.05 21.28 29.96
C ARG A 302 16.12 21.52 28.88
N PRO A 303 16.64 22.75 28.72
CA PRO A 303 17.80 22.99 27.88
C PRO A 303 19.00 22.13 28.32
N ARG A 304 19.78 21.66 27.34
CA ARG A 304 21.02 20.91 27.57
C ARG A 304 22.18 21.74 27.00
N PRO A 305 23.30 21.92 27.73
CA PRO A 305 23.63 21.38 29.06
C PRO A 305 22.84 22.03 30.24
N PRO A 306 22.80 21.36 31.42
CA PRO A 306 23.44 20.08 31.76
C PRO A 306 22.70 18.85 31.20
N PHE A 307 23.44 17.76 30.94
CA PHE A 307 22.87 16.48 30.51
C PHE A 307 22.47 15.61 31.71
N PRO A 308 21.46 14.71 31.58
CA PRO A 308 21.02 13.85 32.68
C PRO A 308 22.10 12.95 33.28
N ALA A 309 23.08 12.54 32.47
CA ALA A 309 24.23 11.75 32.92
C ALA A 309 25.10 12.49 33.95
N ASN A 310 25.01 13.81 34.01
CA ASN A 310 25.70 14.66 34.99
C ASN A 310 24.71 15.15 36.07
N GLU A 311 23.60 15.75 35.64
CA GLU A 311 22.57 16.29 36.51
C GLU A 311 21.19 15.93 35.95
N GLY A 312 20.62 14.83 36.46
CA GLY A 312 19.31 14.31 36.07
C GLY A 312 18.32 14.39 37.22
N LEU A 313 17.84 13.23 37.67
CA LEU A 313 16.83 13.09 38.71
C LEU A 313 17.32 13.69 40.03
N TRP A 314 16.59 14.67 40.55
CA TRP A 314 16.96 15.42 41.76
C TRP A 314 18.38 16.00 41.70
N ALA A 315 18.80 16.44 40.51
CA ALA A 315 20.14 16.96 40.22
C ALA A 315 21.30 15.97 40.50
N LYS A 316 21.02 14.66 40.50
CA LYS A 316 22.03 13.61 40.62
C LYS A 316 22.31 12.97 39.25
N PRO A 317 23.52 12.41 39.03
CA PRO A 317 23.83 11.65 37.81
C PRO A 317 22.81 10.53 37.58
N THR A 318 22.17 10.55 36.43
CA THR A 318 21.06 9.63 36.12
C THR A 318 21.27 8.99 34.75
N LEU A 319 21.35 7.66 34.76
CA LEU A 319 21.37 6.86 33.54
C LEU A 319 19.92 6.61 33.10
N ILE A 320 19.56 7.01 31.89
CA ILE A 320 18.23 6.78 31.32
C ILE A 320 18.37 5.97 30.03
N ASN A 321 17.70 4.82 29.96
CA ASN A 321 17.58 4.02 28.74
C ASN A 321 16.13 3.56 28.52
N ASN A 322 15.81 3.18 27.29
CA ASN A 322 14.50 2.65 26.90
C ASN A 322 14.42 1.14 27.18
N VAL A 323 13.20 0.59 27.31
CA VAL A 323 12.93 -0.83 27.58
C VAL A 323 13.66 -1.78 26.62
N GLU A 324 13.48 -1.63 25.30
CA GLU A 324 14.17 -2.47 24.31
C GLU A 324 15.70 -2.38 24.44
N THR A 325 16.24 -1.21 24.83
CA THR A 325 17.68 -1.05 25.08
C THR A 325 18.13 -1.94 26.25
N TYR A 326 17.36 -1.98 27.33
CA TYR A 326 17.65 -2.84 28.49
C TYR A 326 17.49 -4.32 28.15
N ALA A 327 16.45 -4.71 27.40
CA ALA A 327 16.21 -6.10 27.02
C ALA A 327 17.37 -6.75 26.25
N ASN A 328 18.21 -5.94 25.57
CA ASN A 328 19.41 -6.39 24.87
C ASN A 328 20.63 -6.61 25.78
N ILE A 329 20.65 -6.06 27.00
CA ILE A 329 21.84 -6.09 27.87
C ILE A 329 22.19 -7.52 28.33
N PRO A 330 21.27 -8.34 28.89
CA PRO A 330 21.63 -9.68 29.38
C PRO A 330 22.21 -10.58 28.26
N PRO A 331 21.61 -10.66 27.05
CA PRO A 331 22.20 -11.42 25.95
C PRO A 331 23.61 -10.95 25.54
N ILE A 332 23.86 -9.63 25.54
CA ILE A 332 25.19 -9.07 25.21
C ILE A 332 26.24 -9.53 26.23
N ILE A 333 25.91 -9.56 27.52
CA ILE A 333 26.82 -9.99 28.59
C ILE A 333 27.11 -11.51 28.50
N LEU A 334 26.09 -12.31 28.20
CA LEU A 334 26.23 -13.76 28.12
C LEU A 334 27.01 -14.20 26.89
N LYS A 335 26.68 -13.66 25.72
CA LYS A 335 27.26 -14.08 24.42
C LYS A 335 28.48 -13.26 23.98
N GLY A 336 28.73 -12.14 24.65
CA GLY A 336 29.87 -11.26 24.38
C GLY A 336 29.54 -10.12 23.39
N PRO A 337 30.32 -9.03 23.43
CA PRO A 337 30.06 -7.85 22.61
C PRO A 337 30.28 -8.10 21.11
N GLU A 338 31.22 -8.96 20.73
CA GLU A 338 31.52 -9.31 19.34
C GLU A 338 30.33 -10.02 18.67
N TRP A 339 29.62 -10.86 19.42
CA TRP A 339 28.41 -11.54 18.92
C TRP A 339 27.33 -10.52 18.54
N PHE A 340 27.10 -9.51 19.37
CA PHE A 340 26.10 -8.49 19.07
C PHE A 340 26.55 -7.56 17.93
N ALA A 341 27.84 -7.20 17.91
CA ALA A 341 28.42 -6.32 16.91
C ALA A 341 28.54 -6.94 15.49
N SER A 342 28.49 -8.28 15.40
CA SER A 342 28.45 -8.99 14.12
C SER A 342 27.08 -8.97 13.44
N ILE A 343 26.04 -8.59 14.19
CA ILE A 343 24.67 -8.47 13.70
C ILE A 343 24.41 -7.01 13.29
N GLY A 344 23.74 -6.82 12.15
CA GLY A 344 23.38 -5.51 11.63
C GLY A 344 24.44 -4.89 10.72
N THR A 345 24.39 -3.56 10.54
CA THR A 345 25.33 -2.83 9.65
C THR A 345 26.63 -2.44 10.36
N GLU A 346 27.55 -1.79 9.67
CA GLU A 346 28.78 -1.27 10.31
C GLU A 346 28.49 -0.26 11.42
N LYS A 347 27.53 0.64 11.22
CA LYS A 347 27.21 1.75 12.13
C LYS A 347 25.99 1.50 13.02
N SER A 348 25.18 0.50 12.70
CA SER A 348 23.95 0.15 13.41
C SER A 348 23.96 -1.33 13.76
N LYS A 349 24.45 -1.64 14.97
CA LYS A 349 24.63 -3.02 15.47
C LYS A 349 23.37 -3.60 16.08
N GLY A 350 23.28 -4.92 16.07
CA GLY A 350 22.20 -5.71 16.66
C GLY A 350 20.91 -5.71 15.85
N THR A 351 19.81 -5.98 16.54
CA THR A 351 18.46 -6.04 15.97
C THR A 351 17.65 -4.81 16.35
N LYS A 352 16.52 -4.62 15.65
CA LYS A 352 15.47 -3.65 15.99
C LYS A 352 14.12 -4.34 15.94
N VAL A 353 13.28 -4.05 16.92
CA VAL A 353 11.86 -4.44 16.91
C VAL A 353 11.05 -3.38 16.17
N PHE A 354 10.24 -3.81 15.22
CA PHE A 354 9.24 -2.99 14.53
C PHE A 354 7.83 -3.43 14.90
N ALA A 355 6.97 -2.45 15.15
CA ALA A 355 5.54 -2.66 15.27
C ALA A 355 4.89 -2.35 13.92
N LEU A 356 4.57 -3.41 13.16
CA LEU A 356 3.92 -3.32 11.84
C LEU A 356 2.43 -3.05 12.02
N ALA A 357 1.96 -1.95 11.44
CA ALA A 357 0.56 -1.55 11.46
C ALA A 357 0.13 -0.87 10.15
N GLY A 358 -1.15 -0.54 10.03
CA GLY A 358 -1.72 0.13 8.85
C GLY A 358 -2.24 -0.85 7.80
N LYS A 359 -1.96 -0.61 6.53
CA LYS A 359 -2.42 -1.39 5.37
C LYS A 359 -1.47 -2.56 5.07
N ILE A 360 -1.40 -3.53 5.98
CA ILE A 360 -0.48 -4.68 5.91
C ILE A 360 -1.24 -5.99 6.23
N ASN A 361 -0.87 -7.10 5.58
CA ASN A 361 -1.55 -8.40 5.79
C ASN A 361 -1.20 -9.04 7.14
N ASN A 362 0.05 -8.94 7.59
CA ASN A 362 0.52 -9.51 8.85
C ASN A 362 0.89 -8.40 9.85
N THR A 363 -0.12 -7.82 10.50
CA THR A 363 0.07 -6.85 11.60
C THR A 363 0.68 -7.53 12.82
N GLY A 364 1.70 -6.91 13.44
CA GLY A 364 2.38 -7.52 14.57
C GLY A 364 3.75 -6.96 14.91
N LEU A 365 4.49 -7.69 15.76
CA LEU A 365 5.89 -7.40 16.06
C LEU A 365 6.84 -8.18 15.18
N VAL A 366 7.85 -7.48 14.65
CA VAL A 366 8.89 -8.05 13.81
C VAL A 366 10.25 -7.60 14.33
N GLU A 367 11.08 -8.53 14.78
CA GLU A 367 12.46 -8.25 15.19
C GLU A 367 13.44 -8.71 14.11
N VAL A 368 14.14 -7.75 13.51
CA VAL A 368 15.07 -8.00 12.39
C VAL A 368 16.44 -7.37 12.66
N PRO A 369 17.51 -7.91 12.05
CA PRO A 369 18.82 -7.25 12.04
C PRO A 369 18.72 -5.81 11.51
N MET A 370 19.48 -4.90 12.11
CA MET A 370 19.61 -3.54 11.59
C MET A 370 20.12 -3.57 10.14
N GLY A 371 19.50 -2.81 9.26
CA GLY A 371 19.84 -2.79 7.84
C GLY A 371 19.06 -3.75 6.95
N THR A 372 18.18 -4.60 7.51
CA THR A 372 17.15 -5.29 6.70
C THR A 372 16.37 -4.25 5.89
N SER A 373 16.12 -4.53 4.61
CA SER A 373 15.46 -3.57 3.70
C SER A 373 13.99 -3.36 4.09
N LEU A 374 13.48 -2.15 3.85
CA LEU A 374 12.07 -1.84 4.11
C LEU A 374 11.10 -2.78 3.37
N GLY A 375 11.44 -3.14 2.13
CA GLY A 375 10.65 -4.03 1.28
C GLY A 375 10.62 -5.47 1.80
N GLU A 376 11.72 -5.96 2.37
CA GLU A 376 11.73 -7.28 3.02
C GLU A 376 10.82 -7.30 4.25
N ILE A 377 10.87 -6.26 5.09
CA ILE A 377 10.00 -6.14 6.27
C ILE A 377 8.52 -6.12 5.84
N ILE A 378 8.17 -5.33 4.81
CA ILE A 378 6.76 -5.14 4.41
C ILE A 378 6.22 -6.31 3.60
N PHE A 379 6.93 -6.78 2.57
CA PHE A 379 6.41 -7.77 1.65
C PHE A 379 6.74 -9.20 2.06
N ASP A 380 7.94 -9.47 2.59
CA ASP A 380 8.35 -10.83 2.89
C ASP A 380 7.88 -11.26 4.29
N ILE A 381 8.02 -10.38 5.29
CA ILE A 381 7.56 -10.66 6.67
C ILE A 381 6.10 -10.21 6.84
N GLY A 382 5.81 -8.97 6.47
CA GLY A 382 4.47 -8.36 6.59
C GLY A 382 3.42 -8.89 5.60
N GLY A 383 3.83 -9.66 4.59
CA GLY A 383 2.93 -10.27 3.61
C GLY A 383 2.30 -9.29 2.60
N GLY A 384 2.81 -8.05 2.50
CA GLY A 384 2.35 -7.06 1.53
C GLY A 384 1.00 -6.42 1.85
N ILE A 385 0.42 -5.76 0.85
CA ILE A 385 -0.75 -4.88 1.02
C ILE A 385 -2.06 -5.68 0.86
N PRO A 386 -3.06 -5.48 1.76
CA PRO A 386 -4.36 -6.13 1.65
C PRO A 386 -5.05 -5.89 0.30
N GLY A 387 -5.71 -6.94 -0.20
CA GLY A 387 -6.44 -6.91 -1.48
C GLY A 387 -5.56 -6.81 -2.74
N GLY A 388 -4.23 -6.86 -2.59
CA GLY A 388 -3.29 -6.68 -3.69
C GLY A 388 -3.23 -5.24 -4.21
N LYS A 389 -3.58 -4.26 -3.37
CA LYS A 389 -3.43 -2.83 -3.67
C LYS A 389 -1.95 -2.44 -3.73
N LYS A 390 -1.67 -1.29 -4.32
CA LYS A 390 -0.29 -0.80 -4.41
C LYS A 390 0.18 -0.19 -3.09
N PHE A 391 1.41 -0.52 -2.71
CA PHE A 391 2.13 0.19 -1.66
C PHE A 391 2.40 1.63 -2.09
N LYS A 392 2.10 2.58 -1.22
CA LYS A 392 2.31 4.01 -1.47
C LYS A 392 3.49 4.55 -0.66
N ALA A 393 3.44 4.34 0.64
CA ALA A 393 4.45 4.81 1.57
C ALA A 393 4.46 3.99 2.86
N ALA A 394 5.57 4.05 3.59
CA ALA A 394 5.62 3.64 4.98
C ALA A 394 6.08 4.83 5.82
N GLN A 395 5.45 5.03 6.97
CA GLN A 395 5.90 6.02 7.94
C GLN A 395 6.69 5.32 9.04
N THR A 396 7.86 5.85 9.32
CA THR A 396 8.73 5.37 10.40
C THR A 396 8.91 6.47 11.44
N GLY A 397 9.11 6.09 12.69
CA GLY A 397 9.48 7.05 13.73
C GLY A 397 8.30 7.75 14.40
N GLY A 398 7.12 7.13 14.38
CA GLY A 398 5.92 7.64 15.04
C GLY A 398 5.34 8.89 14.37
N PRO A 399 4.57 9.71 15.11
CA PRO A 399 3.79 10.80 14.55
C PRO A 399 4.67 11.98 14.09
N SER A 400 5.84 12.14 14.70
CA SER A 400 6.85 13.12 14.27
C SER A 400 7.85 12.56 13.24
N GLY A 401 7.59 11.35 12.75
CA GLY A 401 8.36 10.66 11.72
C GLY A 401 8.14 11.20 10.30
N GLY A 402 8.84 10.62 9.33
CA GLY A 402 8.69 10.94 7.91
C GLY A 402 8.11 9.78 7.11
N CYS A 403 7.66 10.07 5.88
CA CYS A 403 7.14 9.06 4.95
C CYS A 403 8.21 8.63 3.94
N VAL A 404 8.35 7.31 3.77
CA VAL A 404 9.25 6.67 2.81
C VAL A 404 8.42 6.11 1.64
N PRO A 405 8.56 6.65 0.41
CA PRO A 405 7.80 6.18 -0.76
C PRO A 405 8.32 4.86 -1.34
N ALA A 406 7.54 4.27 -2.26
CA ALA A 406 7.82 3.00 -2.94
C ALA A 406 9.21 2.90 -3.60
N GLU A 407 9.77 4.00 -4.10
CA GLU A 407 11.09 4.01 -4.74
C GLU A 407 12.26 3.68 -3.80
N PHE A 408 12.04 3.75 -2.48
CA PHE A 408 13.05 3.46 -1.44
C PHE A 408 12.77 2.16 -0.68
N LEU A 409 12.00 1.22 -1.25
CA LEU A 409 11.77 -0.09 -0.63
C LEU A 409 13.07 -0.89 -0.41
N ASN A 410 14.10 -0.69 -1.24
CA ASN A 410 15.38 -1.37 -1.05
C ASN A 410 16.29 -0.67 -0.03
N THR A 411 15.89 0.47 0.53
CA THR A 411 16.73 1.20 1.49
C THR A 411 16.87 0.37 2.77
N PRO A 412 18.12 0.15 3.25
CA PRO A 412 18.35 -0.53 4.52
C PRO A 412 17.75 0.29 5.67
N VAL A 413 17.05 -0.38 6.58
CA VAL A 413 16.45 0.30 7.73
C VAL A 413 17.49 0.40 8.86
N ASP A 414 18.27 1.48 8.81
CA ASP A 414 19.22 1.89 9.84
C ASP A 414 19.13 3.41 10.13
N TYR A 415 19.81 3.88 11.18
CA TYR A 415 19.67 5.28 11.62
C TYR A 415 20.14 6.30 10.57
N GLU A 416 21.19 5.97 9.83
CA GLU A 416 21.81 6.86 8.85
C GLU A 416 20.93 6.99 7.61
N SER A 417 20.50 5.85 7.04
CA SER A 417 19.71 5.79 5.81
C SER A 417 18.33 6.42 5.98
N LEU A 418 17.66 6.17 7.11
CA LEU A 418 16.37 6.79 7.42
C LEU A 418 16.46 8.33 7.51
N LYS A 419 17.55 8.84 8.09
CA LYS A 419 17.78 10.29 8.23
C LYS A 419 17.92 10.97 6.86
N GLU A 420 18.57 10.33 5.89
CA GLU A 420 18.73 10.86 4.52
C GLU A 420 17.38 10.98 3.77
N LEU A 421 16.44 10.09 4.08
CA LEU A 421 15.07 10.14 3.56
C LEU A 421 14.18 11.16 4.28
N GLY A 422 14.70 11.84 5.31
CA GLY A 422 13.95 12.82 6.09
C GLY A 422 13.02 12.21 7.14
N THR A 423 13.22 10.93 7.47
CA THR A 423 12.52 10.23 8.55
C THR A 423 13.48 9.85 9.68
N ILE A 424 12.99 9.17 10.70
CA ILE A 424 13.75 8.70 11.87
C ILE A 424 13.33 7.27 12.22
N MET A 425 14.18 6.57 12.98
CA MET A 425 13.85 5.23 13.51
C MET A 425 12.70 5.29 14.53
N GLY A 426 12.75 6.30 15.42
CA GLY A 426 11.86 6.41 16.58
C GLY A 426 11.83 5.15 17.45
N SER A 427 10.70 4.93 18.13
CA SER A 427 10.46 3.71 18.91
C SER A 427 10.44 2.43 18.07
N GLY A 428 10.23 2.53 16.75
CA GLY A 428 10.13 1.40 15.82
C GLY A 428 8.71 1.16 15.29
N GLY A 429 7.75 2.07 15.54
CA GLY A 429 6.46 2.05 14.84
C GLY A 429 6.65 2.18 13.33
N LEU A 430 6.02 1.28 12.57
CA LEU A 430 6.06 1.23 11.10
C LEU A 430 4.64 1.14 10.54
N ILE A 431 4.12 2.27 10.06
CA ILE A 431 2.75 2.37 9.54
C ILE A 431 2.78 2.29 8.02
N VAL A 432 2.21 1.22 7.47
CA VAL A 432 2.14 0.95 6.03
C VAL A 432 0.90 1.61 5.43
N MET A 433 1.05 2.23 4.26
CA MET A 433 -0.01 2.93 3.54
C MET A 433 -0.14 2.42 2.09
N ASP A 434 -1.37 2.32 1.62
CA ASP A 434 -1.71 1.93 0.25
C ASP A 434 -2.05 3.16 -0.62
N GLU A 435 -2.34 2.92 -1.89
CA GLU A 435 -2.75 3.94 -2.87
C GLU A 435 -4.03 4.72 -2.49
N ASP A 436 -4.77 4.24 -1.49
CA ASP A 436 -6.00 4.87 -0.99
C ASP A 436 -5.78 5.85 0.15
N THR A 437 -4.54 6.03 0.60
CA THR A 437 -4.19 6.96 1.67
C THR A 437 -3.92 8.36 1.09
N CYS A 438 -4.54 9.41 1.62
CA CYS A 438 -4.23 10.80 1.22
C CYS A 438 -3.02 11.32 2.00
N MET A 439 -1.94 11.69 1.31
CA MET A 439 -0.71 12.13 1.99
C MET A 439 -0.86 13.50 2.66
N VAL A 440 -1.74 14.35 2.13
CA VAL A 440 -2.05 15.67 2.72
C VAL A 440 -2.82 15.53 4.04
N ASP A 441 -3.84 14.66 4.07
CA ASP A 441 -4.63 14.42 5.29
C ASP A 441 -3.84 13.63 6.32
N LEU A 442 -2.99 12.70 5.89
CA LEU A 442 -2.04 12.01 6.75
C LEU A 442 -1.10 12.99 7.46
N ALA A 443 -0.50 13.92 6.71
CA ALA A 443 0.37 14.95 7.27
C ALA A 443 -0.40 15.86 8.25
N ARG A 444 -1.66 16.19 7.95
CA ARG A 444 -2.55 16.94 8.85
C ARG A 444 -2.79 16.17 10.15
N PHE A 445 -3.16 14.89 10.07
CA PHE A 445 -3.46 14.03 11.21
C PHE A 445 -2.27 13.90 12.18
N PHE A 446 -1.08 13.63 11.67
CA PHE A 446 0.10 13.51 12.54
C PHE A 446 0.57 14.82 13.14
N LEU A 447 0.42 15.91 12.39
CA LEU A 447 0.73 17.24 12.91
C LEU A 447 -0.29 17.68 13.97
N GLU A 448 -1.57 17.32 13.81
CA GLU A 448 -2.62 17.51 14.80
C GLU A 448 -2.27 16.81 16.11
N PHE A 449 -1.93 15.51 16.05
CA PHE A 449 -1.43 14.77 17.22
C PHE A 449 -0.23 15.47 17.87
N THR A 450 0.79 15.83 17.08
CA THR A 450 2.01 16.45 17.61
C THR A 450 1.74 17.84 18.22
N GLN A 451 0.74 18.56 17.69
CA GLN A 451 0.33 19.85 18.22
C GLN A 451 -0.38 19.71 19.57
N ASP A 452 -1.25 18.70 19.72
CA ASP A 452 -1.96 18.39 20.97
C ASP A 452 -0.99 17.94 22.06
N GLU A 453 0.07 17.22 21.68
CA GLU A 453 1.12 16.74 22.59
C GLU A 453 2.22 17.76 22.89
N SER A 454 2.09 18.99 22.42
CA SER A 454 3.06 20.06 22.67
C SER A 454 3.06 20.46 24.15
N CYS A 455 4.22 20.41 24.82
CA CYS A 455 4.36 20.94 26.19
C CYS A 455 4.12 22.46 26.30
N GLY A 456 4.06 23.17 25.16
CA GLY A 456 3.78 24.61 25.10
C GLY A 456 4.98 25.54 25.37
N LYS A 457 6.16 24.99 25.70
CA LYS A 457 7.31 25.79 26.16
C LYS A 457 7.95 26.69 25.11
N CYS A 458 8.22 26.19 23.90
CA CYS A 458 8.89 26.96 22.85
C CYS A 458 7.92 27.44 21.78
N ALA A 459 8.09 28.70 21.32
CA ALA A 459 7.22 29.30 20.30
C ALA A 459 7.19 28.51 18.96
N PRO A 460 8.31 27.94 18.45
CA PRO A 460 8.28 27.17 17.21
C PRO A 460 7.34 25.95 17.28
N CYS A 461 7.38 25.18 18.36
CA CYS A 461 6.51 24.00 18.54
C CYS A 461 5.11 24.34 19.08
N ARG A 462 4.91 25.45 19.80
CA ARG A 462 3.56 25.81 20.29
C ARG A 462 2.72 26.49 19.21
N ILE A 463 3.35 27.39 18.45
CA ILE A 463 2.67 28.30 17.51
C ILE A 463 2.97 27.93 16.06
N GLY A 464 4.21 27.55 15.75
CA GLY A 464 4.63 27.25 14.37
C GLY A 464 3.88 26.05 13.77
N THR A 465 3.84 24.94 14.48
CA THR A 465 3.09 23.73 14.10
C THR A 465 1.59 23.99 14.02
N LYS A 466 1.01 24.81 14.90
CA LYS A 466 -0.38 25.28 14.78
C LYS A 466 -0.63 26.00 13.45
N ARG A 467 0.27 26.89 13.02
CA ARG A 467 0.13 27.58 11.72
C ARG A 467 0.24 26.62 10.54
N MET A 468 1.09 25.60 10.63
CA MET A 468 1.16 24.55 9.61
C MET A 468 -0.15 23.74 9.56
N LEU A 469 -0.70 23.38 10.71
CA LEU A 469 -1.97 22.63 10.81
C LEU A 469 -3.15 23.41 10.23
N GLU A 470 -3.23 24.72 10.49
CA GLU A 470 -4.25 25.61 9.90
C GLU A 470 -4.17 25.63 8.36
N ILE A 471 -2.96 25.65 7.78
CA ILE A 471 -2.76 25.60 6.34
C ILE A 471 -3.18 24.23 5.78
N LEU A 472 -2.73 23.13 6.39
CA LEU A 472 -3.09 21.77 5.94
C LEU A 472 -4.60 21.54 6.02
N THR A 473 -5.25 22.00 7.10
CA THR A 473 -6.70 21.91 7.27
C THR A 473 -7.45 22.68 6.18
N ARG A 474 -6.96 23.86 5.79
CA ARG A 474 -7.52 24.58 4.64
C ARG A 474 -7.36 23.79 3.35
N ILE A 475 -6.20 23.21 3.10
CA ILE A 475 -5.95 22.42 1.89
C ILE A 475 -6.91 21.21 1.83
N THR A 476 -7.07 20.46 2.92
CA THR A 476 -7.98 19.30 2.97
C THR A 476 -9.46 19.68 2.88
N ARG A 477 -9.82 20.93 3.20
CA ARG A 477 -11.17 21.50 3.02
C ARG A 477 -11.42 22.15 1.65
N GLY A 478 -10.44 22.13 0.75
CA GLY A 478 -10.55 22.81 -0.56
C GLY A 478 -10.33 24.32 -0.53
N GLU A 479 -9.89 24.86 0.60
CA GLU A 479 -9.56 26.27 0.81
C GLU A 479 -8.04 26.55 0.68
N GLY A 480 -7.31 25.62 0.08
CA GLY A 480 -5.90 25.78 -0.26
C GLY A 480 -5.68 26.91 -1.29
N ARG A 481 -4.53 27.58 -1.19
CA ARG A 481 -4.12 28.74 -2.01
C ARG A 481 -2.74 28.50 -2.62
N GLU A 482 -2.47 29.13 -3.76
CA GLU A 482 -1.12 29.19 -4.33
C GLU A 482 -0.13 29.76 -3.29
N GLY A 483 1.06 29.18 -3.19
CA GLY A 483 2.07 29.56 -2.20
C GLY A 483 1.95 28.87 -0.83
N ASP A 484 0.85 28.15 -0.54
CA ASP A 484 0.70 27.44 0.73
C ASP A 484 1.78 26.34 0.89
N ILE A 485 2.17 25.65 -0.19
CA ILE A 485 3.21 24.60 -0.17
C ILE A 485 4.56 25.19 0.23
N GLU A 486 4.98 26.29 -0.42
CA GLU A 486 6.24 26.98 -0.14
C GLU A 486 6.27 27.50 1.30
N ARG A 487 5.13 28.00 1.79
CA ARG A 487 4.99 28.47 3.17
C ARG A 487 5.12 27.33 4.19
N LEU A 488 4.53 26.16 3.92
CA LEU A 488 4.67 24.97 4.76
C LEU A 488 6.13 24.52 4.83
N VAL A 489 6.83 24.47 3.70
CA VAL A 489 8.26 24.13 3.66
C VAL A 489 9.08 25.10 4.49
N LYS A 490 8.88 26.41 4.29
CA LYS A 490 9.61 27.45 5.03
C LYS A 490 9.36 27.38 6.54
N LEU A 491 8.10 27.25 6.96
CA LEU A 491 7.74 27.13 8.38
C LEU A 491 8.32 25.84 8.99
N GLY A 492 8.23 24.72 8.28
CA GLY A 492 8.74 23.44 8.75
C GLY A 492 10.25 23.47 8.99
N THR A 493 11.03 24.06 8.08
CA THR A 493 12.48 24.23 8.26
C THR A 493 12.80 25.08 9.49
N TRP A 494 12.13 26.21 9.67
CA TRP A 494 12.35 27.07 10.84
C TRP A 494 12.04 26.36 12.16
N ILE A 495 10.94 25.61 12.22
CA ILE A 495 10.57 24.86 13.42
C ILE A 495 11.63 23.83 13.75
N LYS A 496 12.10 23.08 12.74
CA LYS A 496 13.14 22.07 12.88
C LYS A 496 14.45 22.62 13.43
N GLU A 497 14.85 23.81 12.99
CA GLU A 497 16.10 24.45 13.40
C GLU A 497 16.03 25.16 14.76
N THR A 498 14.83 25.58 15.21
CA THR A 498 14.69 26.47 16.37
C THR A 498 13.95 25.87 17.57
N ALA A 499 13.37 24.67 17.43
CA ALA A 499 12.71 23.98 18.54
C ALA A 499 13.71 23.44 19.58
N LEU A 500 13.30 23.51 20.86
CA LEU A 500 14.16 23.15 22.00
C LEU A 500 14.42 21.64 22.17
N CYS A 501 13.45 20.81 21.81
CA CYS A 501 13.51 19.35 22.02
C CYS A 501 13.22 18.57 20.75
N GLY A 502 13.50 17.26 20.79
CA GLY A 502 13.33 16.36 19.65
C GLY A 502 11.93 16.42 19.04
N LEU A 503 10.87 16.40 19.86
CA LEU A 503 9.49 16.46 19.38
C LEU A 503 9.23 17.67 18.47
N GLY A 504 9.60 18.86 18.92
CA GLY A 504 9.43 20.07 18.11
C GLY A 504 10.32 20.08 16.87
N GLN A 505 11.53 19.52 16.96
CA GLN A 505 12.47 19.45 15.83
C GLN A 505 11.98 18.49 14.73
N THR A 506 11.30 17.40 15.12
CA THR A 506 10.81 16.37 14.19
C THR A 506 9.36 16.56 13.78
N ALA A 507 8.56 17.33 14.51
CA ALA A 507 7.16 17.63 14.20
C ALA A 507 6.86 18.00 12.73
N PRO A 508 7.75 18.73 12.01
CA PRO A 508 7.52 19.06 10.60
C PRO A 508 7.81 17.92 9.61
N ASN A 509 8.52 16.86 10.00
CA ASN A 509 8.93 15.77 9.11
C ASN A 509 7.78 15.13 8.30
N PRO A 510 6.59 14.81 8.86
CA PRO A 510 5.53 14.20 8.07
C PRO A 510 5.04 15.16 6.98
N VAL A 511 5.06 16.47 7.22
CA VAL A 511 4.68 17.50 6.23
C VAL A 511 5.78 17.69 5.18
N LEU A 512 7.03 17.79 5.60
CA LEU A 512 8.15 18.04 4.68
C LEU A 512 8.40 16.85 3.74
N THR A 513 8.31 15.62 4.26
CA THR A 513 8.50 14.41 3.45
C THR A 513 7.34 14.18 2.49
N THR A 514 6.09 14.41 2.92
CA THR A 514 4.95 14.29 2.01
C THR A 514 4.94 15.36 0.92
N ILE A 515 5.34 16.59 1.20
CA ILE A 515 5.57 17.60 0.15
C ILE A 515 6.72 17.20 -0.77
N ARG A 516 7.81 16.62 -0.24
CA ARG A 516 8.97 16.20 -1.04
C ARG A 516 8.61 15.10 -2.04
N TYR A 517 7.83 14.11 -1.62
CA TYR A 517 7.61 12.88 -2.38
C TYR A 517 6.23 12.80 -3.06
N PHE A 518 5.24 13.56 -2.59
CA PHE A 518 3.83 13.51 -3.04
C PHE A 518 3.26 14.92 -3.27
N ARG A 519 4.10 15.82 -3.80
CA ARG A 519 3.74 17.22 -4.06
C ARG A 519 2.50 17.36 -4.96
N ASP A 520 2.37 16.47 -5.92
CA ASP A 520 1.26 16.40 -6.86
C ASP A 520 -0.10 16.27 -6.16
N GLU A 521 -0.18 15.57 -5.03
CA GLU A 521 -1.42 15.53 -4.24
C GLU A 521 -1.78 16.88 -3.62
N TYR A 522 -0.79 17.63 -3.11
CA TYR A 522 -1.03 18.98 -2.61
C TYR A 522 -1.53 19.90 -3.72
N GLU A 523 -0.92 19.81 -4.90
CA GLU A 523 -1.32 20.61 -6.06
C GLU A 523 -2.73 20.25 -6.54
N ALA A 524 -3.10 18.97 -6.55
CA ALA A 524 -4.46 18.50 -6.85
C ALA A 524 -5.51 19.06 -5.86
N HIS A 525 -5.18 19.09 -4.55
CA HIS A 525 -6.08 19.66 -3.54
C HIS A 525 -6.24 21.19 -3.70
N ILE A 526 -5.14 21.90 -3.95
CA ILE A 526 -5.13 23.37 -4.02
C ILE A 526 -5.81 23.85 -5.31
N ARG A 527 -5.44 23.26 -6.45
CA ARG A 527 -5.77 23.79 -7.77
C ARG A 527 -6.95 23.07 -8.41
N ASP A 528 -6.98 21.74 -8.33
CA ASP A 528 -8.02 20.93 -8.99
C ASP A 528 -9.23 20.69 -8.08
N LYS A 529 -9.13 21.13 -6.81
CA LYS A 529 -10.13 20.91 -5.75
C LYS A 529 -10.54 19.44 -5.68
N ARG A 530 -9.56 18.56 -5.81
CA ARG A 530 -9.74 17.10 -5.87
C ARG A 530 -8.80 16.41 -4.89
N CYS A 531 -9.29 15.35 -4.23
CA CYS A 531 -8.47 14.46 -3.43
C CYS A 531 -8.25 13.13 -4.18
N PRO A 532 -7.09 12.85 -4.79
CA PRO A 532 -6.90 11.62 -5.57
C PRO A 532 -7.21 10.33 -4.80
N ALA A 533 -6.94 10.32 -3.49
CA ALA A 533 -7.19 9.20 -2.60
C ALA A 533 -8.69 9.00 -2.23
N SER A 534 -9.55 10.01 -2.47
CA SER A 534 -10.98 10.02 -2.06
C SER A 534 -11.21 10.01 -0.54
N VAL A 535 -10.32 10.67 0.22
CA VAL A 535 -10.39 10.76 1.69
C VAL A 535 -11.02 12.08 2.16
N CYS A 536 -10.53 13.21 1.64
CA CYS A 536 -10.97 14.55 2.03
C CYS A 536 -12.37 14.87 1.49
N ALA A 537 -13.42 14.56 2.26
CA ALA A 537 -14.83 14.64 1.82
C ALA A 537 -15.29 16.03 1.32
N ALA A 538 -14.63 17.12 1.73
CA ALA A 538 -14.95 18.46 1.25
C ALA A 538 -14.56 18.69 -0.24
N LEU A 539 -13.74 17.81 -0.82
CA LEU A 539 -13.21 17.95 -2.18
C LEU A 539 -13.98 17.13 -3.23
N PHE A 540 -15.05 16.43 -2.84
CA PHE A 540 -15.86 15.66 -3.77
C PHE A 540 -17.28 15.42 -3.23
N GLU A 541 -18.23 15.12 -4.13
CA GLU A 541 -19.57 14.72 -3.72
C GLU A 541 -19.64 13.24 -3.32
N ALA A 542 -19.04 12.36 -4.12
CA ALA A 542 -18.96 10.93 -3.80
C ALA A 542 -17.61 10.31 -4.19
N PRO A 543 -17.10 9.31 -3.44
CA PRO A 543 -15.83 8.65 -3.74
C PRO A 543 -15.77 8.02 -5.13
N CYS A 544 -16.85 7.40 -5.59
CA CYS A 544 -16.94 6.75 -6.90
C CYS A 544 -16.89 7.76 -8.06
N GLN A 545 -17.49 8.94 -7.90
CA GLN A 545 -17.38 10.05 -8.85
C GLN A 545 -15.95 10.60 -8.88
N ASN A 546 -15.37 10.81 -7.69
CA ASN A 546 -14.01 11.34 -7.55
C ASN A 546 -12.94 10.37 -8.08
N ALA A 547 -13.17 9.07 -8.00
CA ALA A 547 -12.28 8.04 -8.53
C ALA A 547 -12.36 7.93 -10.05
N CYS A 548 -13.50 8.28 -10.66
CA CYS A 548 -13.66 8.26 -12.11
C CYS A 548 -12.81 9.38 -12.75
N PRO A 549 -11.86 9.07 -13.66
CA PRO A 549 -11.07 10.11 -14.33
C PRO A 549 -11.92 11.14 -15.06
N ALA A 550 -13.01 10.72 -15.69
CA ALA A 550 -13.95 11.59 -16.37
C ALA A 550 -14.90 12.35 -15.43
N GLY A 551 -14.98 11.95 -14.15
CA GLY A 551 -15.85 12.56 -13.14
C GLY A 551 -17.34 12.29 -13.32
N VAL A 552 -17.70 11.11 -13.86
CA VAL A 552 -19.10 10.69 -14.07
C VAL A 552 -19.85 10.67 -12.73
N ASP A 553 -21.06 11.23 -12.67
CA ASP A 553 -21.90 11.29 -11.47
C ASP A 553 -22.56 9.93 -11.17
N VAL A 554 -21.75 9.02 -10.62
CA VAL A 554 -22.11 7.63 -10.37
C VAL A 554 -23.36 7.46 -9.51
N PRO A 555 -23.43 8.05 -8.30
CA PRO A 555 -24.59 7.81 -7.44
C PRO A 555 -25.90 8.26 -8.06
N ARG A 556 -25.85 9.37 -8.81
CA ARG A 556 -27.04 9.97 -9.40
C ARG A 556 -27.59 9.16 -10.56
N TYR A 557 -26.76 8.67 -11.50
CA TYR A 557 -27.29 7.81 -12.57
C TYR A 557 -27.77 6.45 -12.03
N ILE A 558 -27.15 5.92 -10.97
CA ILE A 558 -27.62 4.71 -10.30
C ILE A 558 -29.00 4.95 -9.66
N SER A 559 -29.20 6.10 -9.02
CA SER A 559 -30.51 6.51 -8.50
C SER A 559 -31.55 6.59 -9.63
N LEU A 560 -31.18 7.14 -10.79
CA LEU A 560 -32.08 7.21 -11.95
C LEU A 560 -32.42 5.81 -12.49
N ILE A 561 -31.46 4.88 -12.52
CA ILE A 561 -31.72 3.47 -12.85
C ILE A 561 -32.72 2.86 -11.86
N ARG A 562 -32.53 3.06 -10.54
CA ARG A 562 -33.45 2.59 -9.48
C ARG A 562 -34.88 3.12 -9.68
N GLN A 563 -35.02 4.35 -10.20
CA GLN A 563 -36.30 4.99 -10.52
C GLN A 563 -36.88 4.59 -11.89
N LYS A 564 -36.23 3.69 -12.64
CA LYS A 564 -36.57 3.35 -14.02
C LYS A 564 -36.48 4.51 -15.03
N ARG A 565 -35.71 5.54 -14.71
CA ARG A 565 -35.46 6.73 -15.55
C ARG A 565 -34.21 6.53 -16.42
N TYR A 566 -34.22 5.49 -17.25
CA TYR A 566 -33.04 5.05 -18.00
C TYR A 566 -32.53 6.09 -19.00
N GLN A 567 -33.43 6.77 -19.70
CA GLN A 567 -33.09 7.87 -20.59
C GLN A 567 -32.32 9.00 -19.88
N ASP A 568 -32.77 9.37 -18.68
CA ASP A 568 -32.13 10.41 -17.89
C ASP A 568 -30.77 9.94 -17.36
N ALA A 569 -30.66 8.66 -16.95
CA ALA A 569 -29.40 8.06 -16.51
C ALA A 569 -28.34 8.12 -17.62
N VAL A 570 -28.71 7.76 -18.86
CA VAL A 570 -27.79 7.79 -20.01
C VAL A 570 -27.38 9.21 -20.36
N ARG A 571 -28.34 10.16 -20.40
CA ARG A 571 -28.04 11.58 -20.63
C ARG A 571 -27.04 12.11 -19.62
N LEU A 572 -27.25 11.81 -18.33
CA LEU A 572 -26.36 12.21 -17.25
C LEU A 572 -24.95 11.61 -17.41
N ILE A 573 -24.83 10.34 -17.80
CA ILE A 573 -23.52 9.72 -18.08
C ILE A 573 -22.84 10.46 -19.24
N LYS A 574 -23.57 10.79 -20.31
CA LYS A 574 -23.07 11.48 -21.51
C LYS A 574 -22.64 12.92 -21.30
N GLU A 575 -22.92 13.53 -20.15
CA GLU A 575 -22.35 14.82 -19.78
C GLU A 575 -20.83 14.74 -19.57
N LYS A 576 -20.34 13.58 -19.14
CA LYS A 576 -18.93 13.36 -18.83
C LYS A 576 -18.28 12.24 -19.67
N ASN A 577 -19.07 11.31 -20.19
CA ASN A 577 -18.60 10.17 -20.97
C ASN A 577 -19.50 9.92 -22.19
N PRO A 578 -19.05 10.22 -23.43
CA PRO A 578 -19.85 9.97 -24.63
C PRO A 578 -19.91 8.50 -25.06
N PHE A 579 -19.19 7.61 -24.35
CA PHE A 579 -19.08 6.18 -24.61
C PHE A 579 -19.59 5.31 -23.45
N PRO A 580 -20.84 5.48 -22.97
CA PRO A 580 -21.38 4.65 -21.90
C PRO A 580 -21.41 3.15 -22.22
N ALA A 581 -21.70 2.74 -23.47
CA ALA A 581 -21.82 1.34 -23.87
C ALA A 581 -20.45 0.66 -23.98
N VAL A 582 -19.45 1.33 -24.57
CA VAL A 582 -18.05 0.87 -24.55
C VAL A 582 -17.54 0.80 -23.11
N CYS A 583 -17.70 1.85 -22.31
CA CYS A 583 -17.24 1.84 -20.91
C CYS A 583 -17.99 0.85 -20.01
N GLY A 584 -19.18 0.40 -20.40
CA GLY A 584 -19.90 -0.69 -19.73
C GLY A 584 -19.29 -2.08 -19.99
N ARG A 585 -18.36 -2.19 -20.95
CA ARG A 585 -17.73 -3.45 -21.38
C ARG A 585 -16.24 -3.52 -21.06
N VAL A 586 -15.52 -2.40 -21.21
CA VAL A 586 -14.03 -2.42 -21.20
C VAL A 586 -13.40 -1.50 -20.15
N CYS A 587 -14.20 -0.83 -19.32
CA CYS A 587 -13.66 0.08 -18.29
C CYS A 587 -13.01 -0.70 -17.14
N THR A 588 -11.91 -0.16 -16.63
CA THR A 588 -11.22 -0.64 -15.42
C THR A 588 -11.91 -0.24 -14.10
N HIS A 589 -13.10 0.35 -14.20
CA HIS A 589 -14.04 0.59 -13.08
C HIS A 589 -13.39 1.12 -11.77
N PRO A 590 -12.53 2.17 -11.82
CA PRO A 590 -11.89 2.72 -10.62
C PRO A 590 -12.89 3.25 -9.59
N CYS A 591 -14.11 3.59 -10.04
CA CYS A 591 -15.24 3.96 -9.21
C CYS A 591 -15.68 2.86 -8.21
N GLU A 592 -15.53 1.58 -8.57
CA GLU A 592 -15.85 0.45 -7.70
C GLU A 592 -14.78 0.24 -6.64
N GLY A 593 -13.51 0.45 -6.99
CA GLY A 593 -12.38 0.34 -6.06
C GLY A 593 -12.45 1.32 -4.87
N LYS A 594 -13.18 2.43 -5.01
CA LYS A 594 -13.42 3.44 -3.95
C LYS A 594 -14.84 3.41 -3.38
N CYS A 595 -15.66 2.42 -3.75
CA CYS A 595 -17.04 2.34 -3.30
C CYS A 595 -17.12 2.04 -1.79
N ARG A 596 -17.77 2.92 -1.00
CA ARG A 596 -17.93 2.71 0.45
C ARG A 596 -18.69 1.43 0.81
N ARG A 597 -19.55 0.93 -0.10
CA ARG A 597 -20.28 -0.33 0.09
C ARG A 597 -19.36 -1.53 0.36
N ALA A 598 -18.15 -1.51 -0.20
CA ALA A 598 -17.14 -2.56 0.02
C ALA A 598 -16.64 -2.67 1.48
N GLN A 599 -16.97 -1.71 2.34
CA GLN A 599 -16.71 -1.80 3.78
C GLN A 599 -17.78 -2.63 4.52
N LEU A 600 -18.95 -2.84 3.90
CA LEU A 600 -20.08 -3.60 4.45
C LEU A 600 -20.17 -5.01 3.82
N ASP A 601 -20.16 -5.06 2.49
CA ASP A 601 -20.13 -6.27 1.67
C ASP A 601 -19.23 -6.09 0.43
N GLU A 602 -19.78 -6.12 -0.79
CA GLU A 602 -19.04 -5.93 -2.04
C GLU A 602 -19.32 -4.56 -2.65
N ALA A 603 -18.42 -4.04 -3.48
CA ALA A 603 -18.72 -2.82 -4.25
C ALA A 603 -20.02 -2.96 -5.06
N VAL A 604 -20.68 -1.83 -5.31
CA VAL A 604 -21.78 -1.79 -6.28
C VAL A 604 -21.21 -2.10 -7.67
N ALA A 605 -21.94 -2.88 -8.47
CA ALA A 605 -21.60 -3.23 -9.85
C ALA A 605 -21.84 -2.05 -10.80
N ILE A 606 -21.07 -0.98 -10.59
CA ILE A 606 -21.18 0.32 -11.25
C ILE A 606 -20.93 0.17 -12.77
N CYS A 607 -20.00 -0.69 -13.17
CA CYS A 607 -19.72 -0.97 -14.58
C CYS A 607 -20.94 -1.60 -15.26
N GLU A 608 -21.53 -2.60 -14.62
CA GLU A 608 -22.67 -3.37 -15.11
C GLU A 608 -23.95 -2.53 -15.15
N LEU A 609 -24.18 -1.67 -14.15
CA LEU A 609 -25.29 -0.72 -14.15
C LEU A 609 -25.16 0.32 -15.27
N LYS A 610 -23.94 0.80 -15.55
CA LYS A 610 -23.67 1.67 -16.69
C LYS A 610 -23.99 0.96 -18.00
N ARG A 611 -23.54 -0.30 -18.15
CA ARG A 611 -23.84 -1.12 -19.31
C ARG A 611 -25.35 -1.31 -19.49
N PHE A 612 -26.06 -1.63 -18.43
CA PHE A 612 -27.52 -1.80 -18.47
C PHE A 612 -28.22 -0.54 -19.03
N ALA A 613 -27.87 0.64 -18.52
CA ALA A 613 -28.44 1.90 -19.01
C ALA A 613 -28.04 2.18 -20.47
N ALA A 614 -26.78 1.94 -20.83
CA ALA A 614 -26.29 2.15 -22.19
C ALA A 614 -26.94 1.22 -23.22
N ASP A 615 -27.05 -0.07 -22.90
CA ASP A 615 -27.70 -1.06 -23.76
C ASP A 615 -29.21 -0.77 -23.91
N TRP A 616 -29.85 -0.14 -22.91
CA TRP A 616 -31.22 0.37 -23.06
C TRP A 616 -31.32 1.46 -24.13
N GLU A 617 -30.35 2.38 -24.23
CA GLU A 617 -30.32 3.40 -25.29
C GLU A 617 -30.07 2.79 -26.67
N LEU A 618 -29.23 1.75 -26.79
CA LEU A 618 -29.02 1.05 -28.06
C LEU A 618 -30.35 0.46 -28.59
N MET A 619 -31.20 -0.03 -27.68
CA MET A 619 -32.54 -0.54 -28.01
C MET A 619 -33.58 0.59 -28.19
N ASN A 620 -33.34 1.77 -27.60
CA ASN A 620 -34.24 2.92 -27.62
C ASN A 620 -33.48 4.20 -28.02
N PRO A 621 -33.07 4.34 -29.30
CA PRO A 621 -32.16 5.41 -29.72
C PRO A 621 -32.72 6.79 -29.42
N LEU A 622 -31.94 7.62 -28.73
CA LEU A 622 -32.32 8.99 -28.42
C LEU A 622 -32.08 9.92 -29.62
N PRO A 623 -32.91 10.97 -29.79
CA PRO A 623 -32.67 11.97 -30.83
C PRO A 623 -31.32 12.68 -30.60
N PRO A 624 -30.59 13.03 -31.67
CA PRO A 624 -29.31 13.69 -31.54
C PRO A 624 -29.49 15.10 -30.95
N ASP A 625 -28.69 15.38 -29.93
CA ASP A 625 -28.61 16.71 -29.31
C ASP A 625 -27.66 17.60 -30.12
N ARG A 626 -28.21 18.39 -31.04
CA ARG A 626 -27.43 19.31 -31.88
C ARG A 626 -27.34 20.70 -31.21
N PRO A 627 -26.21 21.40 -31.34
CA PRO A 627 -26.08 22.75 -30.80
C PRO A 627 -27.11 23.69 -31.43
N ALA A 628 -27.76 24.51 -30.60
CA ALA A 628 -28.73 25.51 -31.06
C ALA A 628 -28.08 26.65 -31.86
N VAL A 629 -26.79 26.92 -31.60
CA VAL A 629 -26.01 27.98 -32.24
C VAL A 629 -24.77 27.37 -32.88
N ARG A 630 -24.51 27.72 -34.15
CA ARG A 630 -23.26 27.38 -34.83
C ARG A 630 -22.25 28.51 -34.68
N LYS A 631 -20.99 28.15 -34.48
CA LYS A 631 -19.85 29.06 -34.43
C LYS A 631 -19.07 28.99 -35.73
N ASP A 632 -18.40 30.08 -36.11
CA ASP A 632 -17.67 30.18 -37.39
C ASP A 632 -16.28 29.50 -37.37
N SER A 633 -15.80 29.06 -36.20
CA SER A 633 -14.47 28.47 -36.05
C SER A 633 -14.47 26.96 -36.34
N LYS A 634 -13.43 26.50 -37.04
CA LYS A 634 -13.20 25.09 -37.36
C LYS A 634 -12.16 24.46 -36.44
N VAL A 635 -12.38 23.20 -36.04
CA VAL A 635 -11.44 22.42 -35.23
C VAL A 635 -11.11 21.10 -35.92
N ALA A 636 -9.81 20.81 -36.04
CA ALA A 636 -9.31 19.53 -36.55
C ALA A 636 -8.92 18.63 -35.38
N ILE A 637 -9.29 17.35 -35.47
CA ILE A 637 -8.92 16.32 -34.49
C ILE A 637 -8.19 15.21 -35.23
N ILE A 638 -7.04 14.80 -34.71
CA ILE A 638 -6.19 13.80 -35.34
C ILE A 638 -6.24 12.52 -34.50
N GLY A 639 -6.84 11.47 -35.07
CA GLY A 639 -7.12 10.20 -34.42
C GLY A 639 -8.57 10.10 -33.93
N SER A 640 -9.25 9.03 -34.31
CA SER A 640 -10.63 8.72 -33.90
C SER A 640 -10.70 7.76 -32.70
N GLY A 641 -9.66 7.75 -31.85
CA GLY A 641 -9.68 7.01 -30.59
C GLY A 641 -10.60 7.65 -29.53
N PRO A 642 -10.64 7.10 -28.31
CA PRO A 642 -11.53 7.57 -27.25
C PRO A 642 -11.31 9.05 -26.90
N ALA A 643 -10.07 9.53 -26.85
CA ALA A 643 -9.76 10.93 -26.60
C ALA A 643 -10.25 11.85 -27.74
N GLY A 644 -9.91 11.52 -29.00
CA GLY A 644 -10.26 12.34 -30.16
C GLY A 644 -11.77 12.44 -30.38
N LEU A 645 -12.48 11.32 -30.37
CA LEU A 645 -13.94 11.32 -30.53
C LEU A 645 -14.66 11.97 -29.35
N THR A 646 -14.13 11.88 -28.14
CA THR A 646 -14.67 12.61 -26.98
C THR A 646 -14.52 14.11 -27.15
N ALA A 647 -13.34 14.58 -27.57
CA ALA A 647 -13.14 16.00 -27.86
C ALA A 647 -14.10 16.47 -28.96
N ALA A 648 -14.27 15.65 -30.00
CA ALA A 648 -15.17 15.94 -31.12
C ALA A 648 -16.62 16.10 -30.67
N TYR A 649 -17.10 15.19 -29.83
CA TYR A 649 -18.45 15.19 -29.29
C TYR A 649 -18.78 16.50 -28.56
N TYR A 650 -17.89 16.95 -27.65
CA TYR A 650 -18.13 18.17 -26.89
C TYR A 650 -17.91 19.45 -27.69
N LEU A 651 -16.90 19.49 -28.57
CA LEU A 651 -16.66 20.65 -29.45
C LEU A 651 -17.82 20.86 -30.43
N ALA A 652 -18.38 19.79 -30.99
CA ALA A 652 -19.60 19.87 -31.78
C ALA A 652 -20.78 20.35 -30.91
N GLY A 653 -20.85 19.91 -29.64
CA GLY A 653 -21.82 20.42 -28.66
C GLY A 653 -21.70 21.92 -28.37
N PHE A 654 -20.50 22.50 -28.46
CA PHE A 654 -20.28 23.95 -28.35
C PHE A 654 -20.64 24.73 -29.62
N GLY A 655 -20.97 24.05 -30.73
CA GLY A 655 -21.36 24.67 -31.99
C GLY A 655 -20.25 24.80 -33.02
N TYR A 656 -19.05 24.27 -32.77
CA TYR A 656 -17.95 24.33 -33.74
C TYR A 656 -18.13 23.34 -34.90
N GLU A 657 -17.58 23.68 -36.06
CA GLU A 657 -17.40 22.72 -37.16
C GLU A 657 -16.19 21.85 -36.84
N VAL A 658 -16.41 20.54 -36.68
CA VAL A 658 -15.37 19.60 -36.22
C VAL A 658 -15.15 18.51 -37.25
N THR A 659 -13.89 18.35 -37.65
CA THR A 659 -13.45 17.28 -38.55
C THR A 659 -12.43 16.38 -37.83
N VAL A 660 -12.72 15.08 -37.77
CA VAL A 660 -11.81 14.05 -37.25
C VAL A 660 -11.11 13.39 -38.42
N PHE A 661 -9.78 13.38 -38.42
CA PHE A 661 -8.93 12.70 -39.38
C PHE A 661 -8.46 11.37 -38.80
N GLU A 662 -8.82 10.27 -39.44
CA GLU A 662 -8.47 8.90 -39.04
C GLU A 662 -7.63 8.24 -40.13
N ALA A 663 -6.49 7.67 -39.74
CA ALA A 663 -5.58 7.01 -40.66
C ALA A 663 -6.10 5.63 -41.09
N LEU A 664 -6.86 4.95 -40.23
CA LEU A 664 -7.47 3.65 -40.51
C LEU A 664 -8.68 3.78 -41.45
N PRO A 665 -9.09 2.67 -42.12
CA PRO A 665 -10.28 2.66 -42.99
C PRO A 665 -11.59 2.95 -42.25
N GLU A 666 -11.63 2.69 -40.94
CA GLU A 666 -12.81 2.83 -40.08
C GLU A 666 -12.48 3.58 -38.79
N ALA A 667 -13.47 4.31 -38.27
CA ALA A 667 -13.34 5.12 -37.06
C ALA A 667 -13.36 4.29 -35.77
N GLY A 668 -12.76 4.79 -34.69
CA GLY A 668 -12.72 4.17 -33.37
C GLY A 668 -11.29 3.92 -32.86
N GLY A 669 -10.27 4.11 -33.70
CA GLY A 669 -8.87 3.96 -33.32
C GLY A 669 -8.60 2.67 -32.54
N MET A 670 -7.91 2.78 -31.39
CA MET A 670 -7.58 1.64 -30.52
C MET A 670 -8.80 0.93 -29.93
N LEU A 671 -9.98 1.56 -29.81
CA LEU A 671 -11.20 0.85 -29.41
C LEU A 671 -11.60 -0.19 -30.47
N ARG A 672 -11.48 0.16 -31.76
CA ARG A 672 -11.78 -0.75 -32.87
C ARG A 672 -10.72 -1.84 -33.00
N VAL A 673 -9.45 -1.46 -33.00
CA VAL A 673 -8.36 -2.38 -33.41
C VAL A 673 -7.68 -3.09 -32.25
N GLY A 674 -7.69 -2.50 -31.05
CA GLY A 674 -7.00 -3.05 -29.88
C GLY A 674 -7.86 -3.94 -29.00
N ILE A 675 -9.19 -3.86 -29.12
CA ILE A 675 -10.12 -4.63 -28.28
C ILE A 675 -10.85 -5.67 -29.15
N PRO A 676 -10.79 -6.97 -28.81
CA PRO A 676 -11.50 -8.01 -29.56
C PRO A 676 -13.03 -7.88 -29.50
N GLU A 677 -13.68 -8.37 -30.55
CA GLU A 677 -15.15 -8.31 -30.71
C GLU A 677 -15.93 -9.05 -29.61
N TYR A 678 -15.37 -10.13 -29.04
CA TYR A 678 -15.99 -10.86 -27.92
C TYR A 678 -16.07 -10.06 -26.61
N ARG A 679 -15.33 -8.94 -26.50
CA ARG A 679 -15.40 -7.97 -25.38
C ARG A 679 -16.08 -6.68 -25.77
N LEU A 680 -15.79 -6.18 -26.97
CA LEU A 680 -16.40 -4.97 -27.52
C LEU A 680 -16.93 -5.25 -28.93
N PRO A 681 -18.22 -5.61 -29.04
CA PRO A 681 -18.88 -5.79 -30.33
C PRO A 681 -18.74 -4.54 -31.20
N LYS A 682 -18.47 -4.73 -32.50
CA LYS A 682 -18.17 -3.61 -33.41
C LYS A 682 -19.42 -2.79 -33.72
N ASP A 683 -20.57 -3.43 -33.79
CA ASP A 683 -21.88 -2.79 -33.95
C ASP A 683 -22.23 -1.85 -32.77
N VAL A 684 -21.87 -2.23 -31.55
CA VAL A 684 -22.00 -1.37 -30.35
C VAL A 684 -21.11 -0.13 -30.47
N LEU A 685 -19.85 -0.31 -30.87
CA LEU A 685 -18.92 0.81 -31.09
C LEU A 685 -19.43 1.73 -32.23
N ASP A 686 -19.89 1.14 -33.33
CA ASP A 686 -20.44 1.86 -34.48
C ASP A 686 -21.67 2.69 -34.10
N ALA A 687 -22.54 2.17 -33.24
CA ALA A 687 -23.71 2.89 -32.76
C ALA A 687 -23.32 4.17 -31.97
N GLU A 688 -22.30 4.09 -31.10
CA GLU A 688 -21.82 5.26 -30.34
C GLU A 688 -21.08 6.26 -31.24
N ILE A 689 -20.26 5.79 -32.19
CA ILE A 689 -19.61 6.66 -33.19
C ILE A 689 -20.67 7.37 -34.05
N LEU A 690 -21.69 6.64 -34.49
CA LEU A 690 -22.80 7.21 -35.26
C LEU A 690 -23.56 8.28 -34.47
N ALA A 691 -23.74 8.10 -33.15
CA ALA A 691 -24.33 9.11 -32.29
C ALA A 691 -23.48 10.40 -32.27
N ILE A 692 -22.15 10.28 -32.28
CA ILE A 692 -21.22 11.42 -32.39
C ILE A 692 -21.34 12.09 -33.77
N CYS A 693 -21.37 11.33 -34.86
CA CYS A 693 -21.57 11.88 -36.21
C CYS A 693 -22.92 12.63 -36.33
N ARG A 694 -24.00 12.08 -35.77
CA ARG A 694 -25.35 12.70 -35.78
C ARG A 694 -25.40 14.05 -35.05
N ARG A 695 -24.44 14.30 -34.13
CA ARG A 695 -24.24 15.58 -33.44
C ARG A 695 -23.62 16.67 -34.34
N GLY A 696 -23.08 16.29 -35.50
CA GLY A 696 -22.50 17.22 -36.50
C GLY A 696 -20.99 17.08 -36.69
N VAL A 697 -20.37 16.00 -36.19
CA VAL A 697 -18.95 15.71 -36.40
C VAL A 697 -18.77 15.05 -37.76
N GLU A 698 -17.83 15.56 -38.56
CA GLU A 698 -17.36 14.91 -39.79
C GLU A 698 -16.16 14.00 -39.46
N ILE A 699 -16.17 12.76 -39.95
CA ILE A 699 -15.03 11.84 -39.79
C ILE A 699 -14.51 11.47 -41.19
N ARG A 700 -13.23 11.73 -41.44
CA ARG A 700 -12.52 11.38 -42.67
C ARG A 700 -11.54 10.25 -42.39
N THR A 701 -11.88 9.05 -42.84
CA THR A 701 -11.04 7.85 -42.72
C THR A 701 -10.04 7.74 -43.87
N GLY A 702 -9.00 6.94 -43.68
CA GLY A 702 -7.92 6.77 -44.66
C GLY A 702 -7.03 8.01 -44.85
N VAL A 703 -6.99 8.93 -43.88
CA VAL A 703 -6.17 10.15 -43.93
C VAL A 703 -5.19 10.17 -42.76
N ALA A 704 -3.91 9.94 -43.05
CA ALA A 704 -2.82 10.01 -42.07
C ALA A 704 -2.18 11.40 -42.05
N VAL A 705 -2.48 12.18 -41.01
CA VAL A 705 -1.86 13.50 -40.80
C VAL A 705 -0.37 13.31 -40.46
N GLY A 706 0.50 14.06 -41.16
CA GLY A 706 1.96 13.87 -41.21
C GLY A 706 2.44 13.12 -42.46
N LYS A 707 1.54 12.48 -43.21
CA LYS A 707 1.85 11.79 -44.49
C LYS A 707 1.00 12.31 -45.65
N ASP A 708 -0.32 12.28 -45.49
CA ASP A 708 -1.28 12.68 -46.54
C ASP A 708 -1.65 14.16 -46.47
N ILE A 709 -1.58 14.74 -45.26
CA ILE A 709 -1.82 16.16 -44.99
C ILE A 709 -0.97 16.60 -43.79
N THR A 710 -0.46 17.83 -43.79
CA THR A 710 0.38 18.40 -42.72
C THR A 710 -0.41 19.26 -41.74
N LEU A 711 0.17 19.55 -40.56
CA LEU A 711 -0.44 20.45 -39.59
C LEU A 711 -0.57 21.88 -40.14
N GLU A 712 0.41 22.32 -40.93
CA GLU A 712 0.43 23.62 -41.59
C GLU A 712 -0.68 23.75 -42.64
N GLU A 713 -0.92 22.70 -43.43
CA GLU A 713 -2.03 22.67 -44.39
C GLU A 713 -3.39 22.70 -43.69
N LEU A 714 -3.55 22.02 -42.55
CA LEU A 714 -4.76 22.13 -41.74
C LEU A 714 -4.97 23.58 -41.26
N LYS A 715 -3.92 24.24 -40.73
CA LYS A 715 -4.01 25.66 -40.37
C LYS A 715 -4.39 26.54 -41.57
N ALA A 716 -3.82 26.27 -42.74
CA ALA A 716 -4.11 26.99 -43.99
C ALA A 716 -5.56 26.78 -44.47
N GLN A 717 -6.16 25.61 -44.21
CA GLN A 717 -7.57 25.32 -44.48
C GLN A 717 -8.56 25.98 -43.49
N GLY A 718 -8.05 26.77 -42.55
CA GLY A 718 -8.86 27.57 -41.62
C GLY A 718 -9.18 26.90 -40.29
N TYR A 719 -8.59 25.73 -39.99
CA TYR A 719 -8.68 25.11 -38.67
C TYR A 719 -7.95 25.98 -37.64
N LYS A 720 -8.71 26.59 -36.72
CA LYS A 720 -8.18 27.53 -35.70
C LYS A 720 -7.58 26.82 -34.49
N ALA A 721 -8.02 25.58 -34.24
CA ALA A 721 -7.44 24.71 -33.23
C ALA A 721 -7.25 23.29 -33.82
N ILE A 722 -6.18 22.63 -33.39
CA ILE A 722 -5.86 21.25 -33.77
C ILE A 722 -5.64 20.44 -32.48
N PHE A 723 -6.29 19.29 -32.37
CA PHE A 723 -6.08 18.36 -31.26
C PHE A 723 -5.46 17.05 -31.76
N ILE A 724 -4.27 16.73 -31.26
CA ILE A 724 -3.55 15.49 -31.54
C ILE A 724 -3.93 14.44 -30.49
N ALA A 725 -4.60 13.37 -30.92
CA ALA A 725 -5.15 12.33 -30.04
C ALA A 725 -4.83 10.91 -30.55
N VAL A 726 -3.62 10.73 -31.08
CA VAL A 726 -3.18 9.46 -31.68
C VAL A 726 -2.97 8.41 -30.57
N GLY A 727 -3.46 7.18 -30.80
CA GLY A 727 -3.32 6.08 -29.86
C GLY A 727 -1.89 5.49 -29.81
N ALA A 728 -1.60 4.70 -28.78
CA ALA A 728 -0.38 3.89 -28.73
C ALA A 728 -0.48 2.67 -29.66
N ASN A 729 -0.30 2.88 -30.96
CA ASN A 729 -0.64 1.93 -32.02
C ASN A 729 0.54 1.09 -32.56
N VAL A 730 1.69 1.11 -31.89
CA VAL A 730 2.91 0.37 -32.28
C VAL A 730 3.38 -0.52 -31.14
N SER A 731 3.55 -1.82 -31.40
CA SER A 731 4.12 -2.75 -30.40
C SER A 731 5.60 -2.49 -30.14
N GLN A 732 6.04 -2.68 -28.90
CA GLN A 732 7.47 -2.68 -28.58
C GLN A 732 8.14 -4.01 -28.98
N LYS A 733 9.38 -3.91 -29.48
CA LYS A 733 10.23 -5.06 -29.80
C LYS A 733 10.71 -5.77 -28.52
N LEU A 734 10.88 -7.09 -28.58
CA LEU A 734 11.29 -7.90 -27.43
C LEU A 734 12.77 -7.71 -27.09
N GLY A 735 13.61 -7.43 -28.10
CA GLY A 735 15.04 -7.28 -27.95
C GLY A 735 15.77 -8.61 -27.74
N VAL A 736 15.21 -9.72 -28.23
CA VAL A 736 15.81 -11.06 -28.11
C VAL A 736 16.23 -11.59 -29.49
N PRO A 737 17.28 -12.43 -29.59
CA PRO A 737 17.70 -13.00 -30.86
C PRO A 737 16.57 -13.79 -31.54
N GLY A 738 16.42 -13.63 -32.87
CA GLY A 738 15.39 -14.30 -33.67
C GLY A 738 14.01 -13.63 -33.64
N GLU A 739 13.87 -12.43 -33.06
CA GLU A 739 12.59 -11.69 -33.01
C GLU A 739 12.03 -11.28 -34.39
N ASP A 740 12.84 -11.32 -35.46
CA ASP A 740 12.42 -10.99 -36.82
C ASP A 740 12.02 -12.26 -37.65
N LEU A 741 11.96 -13.45 -37.03
CA LEU A 741 11.52 -14.68 -37.69
C LEU A 741 10.03 -14.61 -38.09
N ASP A 742 9.69 -15.24 -39.22
CA ASP A 742 8.28 -15.41 -39.61
C ASP A 742 7.54 -16.25 -38.56
N GLY A 743 6.46 -15.71 -38.00
CA GLY A 743 5.74 -16.25 -36.85
C GLY A 743 5.92 -15.46 -35.55
N VAL A 744 6.84 -14.51 -35.48
CA VAL A 744 6.96 -13.56 -34.36
C VAL A 744 6.29 -12.24 -34.72
N ILE A 745 5.25 -11.86 -33.97
CA ILE A 745 4.37 -10.74 -34.32
C ILE A 745 4.06 -9.89 -33.08
N GLY A 746 3.77 -8.61 -33.26
CA GLY A 746 3.35 -7.74 -32.16
C GLY A 746 1.86 -7.86 -31.87
N ALA A 747 1.46 -7.70 -30.60
CA ALA A 747 0.08 -7.83 -30.17
C ALA A 747 -0.84 -6.78 -30.79
N VAL A 748 -0.37 -5.54 -30.94
CA VAL A 748 -1.17 -4.46 -31.55
C VAL A 748 -1.44 -4.76 -33.02
N GLU A 749 -0.41 -5.19 -33.75
CA GLU A 749 -0.51 -5.57 -35.16
C GLU A 749 -1.40 -6.80 -35.33
N PHE A 750 -1.24 -7.81 -34.46
CA PHE A 750 -2.09 -9.00 -34.42
C PHE A 750 -3.56 -8.66 -34.24
N LEU A 751 -3.90 -7.94 -33.17
CA LEU A 751 -5.28 -7.58 -32.87
C LEU A 751 -5.87 -6.67 -33.95
N ARG A 752 -5.08 -5.72 -34.49
CA ARG A 752 -5.52 -4.83 -35.57
C ARG A 752 -5.88 -5.60 -36.83
N GLU A 753 -5.03 -6.51 -37.28
CA GLU A 753 -5.30 -7.32 -38.47
C GLU A 753 -6.54 -8.21 -38.28
N VAL A 754 -6.71 -8.81 -37.10
CA VAL A 754 -7.87 -9.66 -36.80
C VAL A 754 -9.16 -8.82 -36.78
N ASN A 755 -9.15 -7.68 -36.09
CA ASN A 755 -10.34 -6.83 -35.96
C ASN A 755 -10.75 -6.14 -37.26
N LEU A 756 -9.82 -5.87 -38.18
CA LEU A 756 -10.14 -5.25 -39.48
C LEU A 756 -10.48 -6.29 -40.57
N ASN A 757 -9.79 -7.43 -40.58
CA ASN A 757 -9.86 -8.36 -41.72
C ASN A 757 -10.50 -9.72 -41.37
N GLY A 758 -10.77 -9.99 -40.09
CA GLY A 758 -11.43 -11.21 -39.58
C GLY A 758 -10.70 -12.54 -39.83
N ARG A 759 -9.52 -12.53 -40.45
CA ARG A 759 -8.95 -13.75 -41.09
C ARG A 759 -7.43 -13.84 -41.01
N ARG A 760 -6.84 -13.57 -39.85
CA ARG A 760 -5.42 -13.91 -39.65
C ARG A 760 -5.30 -15.40 -39.30
N LYS A 761 -4.53 -16.15 -40.08
CA LYS A 761 -4.12 -17.50 -39.68
C LYS A 761 -3.18 -17.39 -38.48
N VAL A 762 -3.50 -18.12 -37.42
CA VAL A 762 -2.62 -18.30 -36.26
C VAL A 762 -2.02 -19.72 -36.28
N GLY A 763 -0.83 -19.88 -35.73
CA GLY A 763 -0.21 -21.20 -35.55
C GLY A 763 -1.02 -22.11 -34.62
N LYS A 764 -0.66 -23.39 -34.57
CA LYS A 764 -1.33 -24.37 -33.69
C LYS A 764 -0.92 -24.21 -32.24
N LYS A 765 0.30 -23.74 -31.96
CA LYS A 765 0.88 -23.57 -30.63
C LYS A 765 1.41 -22.15 -30.48
N VAL A 766 0.71 -21.35 -29.70
CA VAL A 766 0.96 -19.90 -29.60
C VAL A 766 1.55 -19.56 -28.24
N ALA A 767 2.58 -18.72 -28.22
CA ALA A 767 3.04 -18.06 -27.01
C ALA A 767 2.75 -16.56 -27.07
N VAL A 768 2.21 -15.99 -26.00
CA VAL A 768 1.99 -14.55 -25.82
C VAL A 768 2.90 -14.06 -24.70
N ILE A 769 3.74 -13.07 -24.97
CA ILE A 769 4.74 -12.57 -24.02
C ILE A 769 4.23 -11.26 -23.42
N GLY A 770 3.83 -11.27 -22.15
CA GLY A 770 3.27 -10.11 -21.47
C GLY A 770 2.19 -10.50 -20.46
N GLY A 771 1.76 -9.54 -19.63
CA GLY A 771 0.74 -9.79 -18.60
C GLY A 771 -0.36 -8.71 -18.52
N GLY A 772 -0.39 -7.77 -19.47
CA GLY A 772 -1.42 -6.73 -19.54
C GLY A 772 -2.66 -7.18 -20.33
N ASN A 773 -3.70 -6.34 -20.37
CA ASN A 773 -4.96 -6.67 -21.07
C ASN A 773 -4.75 -7.07 -22.53
N ALA A 774 -3.85 -6.39 -23.27
CA ALA A 774 -3.52 -6.77 -24.64
C ALA A 774 -2.94 -8.19 -24.78
N ALA A 775 -2.23 -8.69 -23.77
CA ALA A 775 -1.72 -10.06 -23.75
C ALA A 775 -2.86 -11.07 -23.55
N ILE A 776 -3.79 -10.79 -22.62
CA ILE A 776 -4.99 -11.61 -22.42
C ILE A 776 -5.86 -11.62 -23.67
N ASP A 777 -6.12 -10.44 -24.24
CA ASP A 777 -6.91 -10.25 -25.44
C ASP A 777 -6.31 -11.02 -26.63
N ALA A 778 -5.00 -10.94 -26.83
CA ALA A 778 -4.30 -11.69 -27.88
C ALA A 778 -4.36 -13.20 -27.65
N ALA A 779 -4.17 -13.68 -26.41
CA ALA A 779 -4.21 -15.11 -26.09
C ALA A 779 -5.60 -15.72 -26.32
N ARG A 780 -6.64 -15.07 -25.83
CA ARG A 780 -8.04 -15.51 -26.01
C ARG A 780 -8.51 -15.38 -27.46
N THR A 781 -7.99 -14.41 -28.20
CA THR A 781 -8.21 -14.27 -29.66
C THR A 781 -7.54 -15.42 -30.42
N ALA A 782 -6.31 -15.80 -30.06
CA ALA A 782 -5.62 -16.92 -30.69
C ALA A 782 -6.38 -18.25 -30.54
N LEU A 783 -6.98 -18.51 -29.36
CA LEU A 783 -7.85 -19.67 -29.15
C LEU A 783 -9.06 -19.66 -30.10
N ARG A 784 -9.71 -18.50 -30.27
CA ARG A 784 -10.87 -18.33 -31.15
C ARG A 784 -10.53 -18.52 -32.63
N LEU A 785 -9.30 -18.16 -33.03
CA LEU A 785 -8.77 -18.40 -34.38
C LEU A 785 -8.31 -19.85 -34.62
N GLY A 786 -8.46 -20.74 -33.64
CA GLY A 786 -8.21 -22.18 -33.80
C GLY A 786 -6.85 -22.67 -33.30
N ALA A 787 -6.12 -21.87 -32.51
CA ALA A 787 -4.93 -22.37 -31.81
C ALA A 787 -5.30 -23.54 -30.90
N LYS A 788 -4.54 -24.64 -30.96
CA LYS A 788 -4.77 -25.82 -30.13
C LYS A 788 -4.22 -25.67 -28.73
N GLU A 789 -3.15 -24.88 -28.59
CA GLU A 789 -2.48 -24.62 -27.34
C GLU A 789 -2.01 -23.16 -27.31
N VAL A 790 -2.31 -22.45 -26.21
CA VAL A 790 -1.93 -21.07 -26.01
C VAL A 790 -1.25 -20.92 -24.65
N HIS A 791 -0.07 -20.31 -24.67
CA HIS A 791 0.74 -20.03 -23.50
C HIS A 791 0.85 -18.53 -23.30
N ILE A 792 0.74 -18.07 -22.05
CA ILE A 792 1.18 -16.72 -21.67
C ILE A 792 2.50 -16.86 -20.93
N ILE A 793 3.51 -16.11 -21.34
CA ILE A 793 4.81 -16.06 -20.69
C ILE A 793 4.90 -14.75 -19.91
N TYR A 794 4.95 -14.84 -18.58
CA TYR A 794 5.02 -13.69 -17.71
C TYR A 794 6.22 -13.77 -16.77
N ARG A 795 7.05 -12.72 -16.82
CA ARG A 795 8.33 -12.67 -16.09
C ARG A 795 8.20 -12.46 -14.58
N ARG A 796 6.99 -12.22 -14.05
CA ARG A 796 6.73 -12.00 -12.61
C ARG A 796 5.65 -12.96 -12.09
N GLN A 797 5.21 -12.75 -10.85
CA GLN A 797 4.13 -13.52 -10.21
C GLN A 797 2.75 -13.08 -10.69
N ARG A 798 1.71 -13.87 -10.38
CA ARG A 798 0.34 -13.63 -10.83
C ARG A 798 -0.20 -12.29 -10.34
N GLU A 799 0.12 -11.93 -9.12
CA GLU A 799 -0.32 -10.73 -8.41
C GLU A 799 0.23 -9.46 -9.06
N ASP A 800 1.35 -9.57 -9.79
CA ASP A 800 1.98 -8.45 -10.50
C ASP A 800 1.38 -8.23 -11.90
N MET A 801 0.48 -9.09 -12.39
CA MET A 801 -0.09 -8.96 -13.73
C MET A 801 -0.93 -7.67 -13.84
N PRO A 802 -0.66 -6.78 -14.82
CA PRO A 802 -1.46 -5.56 -15.00
C PRO A 802 -2.87 -5.79 -15.56
N ALA A 803 -3.16 -6.97 -16.11
CA ALA A 803 -4.48 -7.28 -16.65
C ALA A 803 -5.55 -7.36 -15.56
N ASP A 804 -6.81 -7.17 -15.96
CA ASP A 804 -7.94 -7.33 -15.05
C ASP A 804 -7.99 -8.76 -14.47
N LYS A 805 -8.22 -8.88 -13.16
CA LYS A 805 -8.23 -10.18 -12.46
C LYS A 805 -9.32 -11.12 -13.02
N SER A 806 -10.49 -10.60 -13.42
CA SER A 806 -11.53 -11.42 -14.02
C SER A 806 -11.11 -11.93 -15.39
N GLU A 807 -10.45 -11.09 -16.19
CA GLU A 807 -9.96 -11.45 -17.52
C GLU A 807 -8.85 -12.51 -17.47
N ILE A 808 -7.95 -12.43 -16.47
CA ILE A 808 -6.95 -13.48 -16.22
C ILE A 808 -7.65 -14.80 -15.90
N ALA A 809 -8.63 -14.79 -14.99
CA ALA A 809 -9.37 -15.98 -14.60
C ALA A 809 -10.17 -16.59 -15.78
N GLU A 810 -10.79 -15.75 -16.61
CA GLU A 810 -11.51 -16.20 -17.81
C GLU A 810 -10.56 -16.79 -18.87
N ALA A 811 -9.34 -16.26 -19.02
CA ALA A 811 -8.33 -16.83 -19.90
C ALA A 811 -7.92 -18.24 -19.44
N GLU A 812 -7.67 -18.42 -18.13
CA GLU A 812 -7.35 -19.73 -17.55
C GLU A 812 -8.50 -20.72 -17.72
N ARG A 813 -9.76 -20.28 -17.50
CA ARG A 813 -10.97 -21.10 -17.72
C ARG A 813 -11.12 -21.55 -19.18
N GLU A 814 -10.71 -20.72 -20.15
CA GLU A 814 -10.70 -21.07 -21.57
C GLU A 814 -9.56 -22.03 -21.96
N GLY A 815 -8.62 -22.30 -21.05
CA GLY A 815 -7.51 -23.24 -21.24
C GLY A 815 -6.17 -22.58 -21.61
N VAL A 816 -6.04 -21.26 -21.43
CA VAL A 816 -4.74 -20.57 -21.59
C VAL A 816 -3.81 -20.98 -20.45
N LYS A 817 -2.60 -21.43 -20.79
CA LYS A 817 -1.58 -21.84 -19.82
C LYS A 817 -0.67 -20.66 -19.49
N ILE A 818 -0.72 -20.16 -18.26
CA ILE A 818 0.11 -19.02 -17.83
C ILE A 818 1.37 -19.54 -17.13
N HIS A 819 2.53 -19.14 -17.63
CA HIS A 819 3.85 -19.45 -17.07
C HIS A 819 4.39 -18.22 -16.36
N PHE A 820 4.26 -18.21 -15.04
CA PHE A 820 4.84 -17.17 -14.18
C PHE A 820 6.35 -17.35 -14.04
N LEU A 821 7.03 -16.28 -13.60
CA LEU A 821 8.48 -16.28 -13.39
C LEU A 821 9.24 -16.88 -14.57
N THR A 822 8.84 -16.53 -15.78
CA THR A 822 9.39 -17.07 -17.02
C THR A 822 9.51 -15.95 -18.04
N ALA A 823 10.62 -15.85 -18.77
CA ALA A 823 10.74 -14.92 -19.89
C ALA A 823 11.48 -15.56 -21.08
N PRO A 824 11.24 -15.07 -22.30
CA PRO A 824 11.94 -15.55 -23.48
C PRO A 824 13.41 -15.12 -23.46
N SER A 825 14.31 -16.03 -23.82
CA SER A 825 15.74 -15.75 -24.04
C SER A 825 16.06 -15.62 -25.53
N ARG A 826 15.44 -16.45 -26.38
CA ARG A 826 15.69 -16.50 -27.83
C ARG A 826 14.52 -17.16 -28.59
N MET A 827 14.30 -16.71 -29.82
CA MET A 827 13.42 -17.37 -30.79
C MET A 827 14.24 -18.29 -31.70
N ILE A 828 13.78 -19.53 -31.87
CA ILE A 828 14.44 -20.56 -32.65
C ILE A 828 13.59 -20.88 -33.88
N GLY A 829 14.23 -20.89 -35.05
CA GLY A 829 13.54 -21.15 -36.30
C GLY A 829 14.35 -22.00 -37.27
N SER A 830 13.65 -22.56 -38.25
CA SER A 830 14.20 -23.29 -39.38
C SER A 830 13.66 -22.70 -40.67
N ALA A 831 14.52 -22.52 -41.68
CA ALA A 831 14.18 -21.89 -42.96
C ALA A 831 13.49 -20.51 -42.82
N GLY A 832 13.90 -19.70 -41.82
CA GLY A 832 13.37 -18.37 -41.57
C GLY A 832 12.02 -18.33 -40.82
N LYS A 833 11.46 -19.49 -40.46
CA LYS A 833 10.19 -19.62 -39.76
C LYS A 833 10.39 -20.11 -38.33
N LEU A 834 9.64 -19.53 -37.39
CA LEU A 834 9.62 -19.92 -35.99
C LEU A 834 9.18 -21.38 -35.81
N THR A 835 9.94 -22.15 -35.04
CA THR A 835 9.58 -23.52 -34.63
C THR A 835 9.51 -23.68 -33.12
N ASN A 836 10.35 -22.94 -32.38
CA ASN A 836 10.48 -23.05 -30.93
C ASN A 836 10.82 -21.71 -30.29
N MET A 837 10.54 -21.59 -29.00
CA MET A 837 10.95 -20.45 -28.17
C MET A 837 11.73 -20.99 -26.97
N GLU A 838 12.93 -20.47 -26.77
CA GLU A 838 13.73 -20.72 -25.57
C GLU A 838 13.32 -19.73 -24.48
N CYS A 839 13.07 -20.24 -23.29
CA CYS A 839 12.71 -19.48 -22.11
C CYS A 839 13.71 -19.75 -20.99
N VAL A 840 13.80 -18.82 -20.06
CA VAL A 840 14.58 -18.95 -18.82
C VAL A 840 13.66 -18.72 -17.62
N ARG A 841 13.91 -19.44 -16.52
CA ARG A 841 13.20 -19.19 -15.25
C ARG A 841 13.70 -17.90 -14.63
N MET A 842 12.81 -17.22 -13.93
CA MET A 842 13.08 -15.97 -13.24
C MET A 842 13.00 -16.19 -11.72
N SER A 843 13.84 -15.47 -10.99
CA SER A 843 13.64 -15.19 -9.56
C SER A 843 13.28 -13.71 -9.40
N LEU A 844 12.70 -13.36 -8.25
CA LEU A 844 12.42 -11.95 -7.94
C LEU A 844 13.59 -11.38 -7.12
N GLY A 845 14.26 -10.38 -7.68
CA GLY A 845 15.28 -9.59 -7.01
C GLY A 845 14.70 -8.40 -6.25
N GLU A 846 15.48 -7.31 -6.23
CA GLU A 846 15.14 -6.03 -5.59
C GLU A 846 13.93 -5.33 -6.22
N PHE A 847 13.33 -4.40 -5.48
CA PHE A 847 12.21 -3.57 -5.96
C PHE A 847 12.68 -2.55 -7.02
N ASP A 848 11.86 -2.30 -8.03
CA ASP A 848 12.01 -1.18 -8.95
C ASP A 848 11.35 0.10 -8.39
N ARG A 849 11.51 1.23 -9.09
CA ARG A 849 10.95 2.53 -8.65
C ARG A 849 9.42 2.54 -8.57
N THR A 850 8.75 1.57 -9.18
CA THR A 850 7.28 1.42 -9.11
C THR A 850 6.81 0.58 -7.93
N GLY A 851 7.75 0.06 -7.13
CA GLY A 851 7.47 -0.82 -6.01
C GLY A 851 7.23 -2.28 -6.38
N ARG A 852 7.60 -2.71 -7.61
CA ARG A 852 7.51 -4.11 -8.05
C ARG A 852 8.88 -4.76 -8.03
N ARG A 853 8.96 -6.05 -7.67
CA ARG A 853 10.24 -6.76 -7.73
C ARG A 853 10.74 -6.90 -9.18
N ARG A 854 12.04 -6.75 -9.36
CA ARG A 854 12.73 -6.93 -10.63
C ARG A 854 12.90 -8.41 -10.89
N PRO A 855 12.44 -8.92 -12.04
CA PRO A 855 12.70 -10.30 -12.41
C PRO A 855 14.17 -10.44 -12.84
N VAL A 856 14.85 -11.47 -12.33
CA VAL A 856 16.26 -11.79 -12.61
C VAL A 856 16.33 -13.21 -13.18
N PRO A 857 17.00 -13.43 -14.33
CA PRO A 857 17.17 -14.78 -14.89
C PRO A 857 17.92 -15.70 -13.94
N ILE A 858 17.48 -16.95 -13.82
CA ILE A 858 18.21 -18.02 -13.14
C ILE A 858 19.10 -18.70 -14.18
N GLU A 859 20.41 -18.50 -14.10
CA GLU A 859 21.38 -19.09 -15.02
C GLU A 859 21.28 -20.63 -15.03
N GLY A 860 21.32 -21.25 -16.20
CA GLY A 860 21.24 -22.71 -16.35
C GLY A 860 19.82 -23.30 -16.23
N SER A 861 18.80 -22.44 -16.13
CA SER A 861 17.39 -22.85 -16.06
C SER A 861 16.66 -22.79 -17.41
N GLU A 862 17.41 -22.70 -18.51
CA GLU A 862 16.86 -22.57 -19.85
C GLU A 862 16.08 -23.81 -20.26
N PHE A 863 14.93 -23.60 -20.89
CA PHE A 863 14.09 -24.68 -21.42
C PHE A 863 13.38 -24.23 -22.68
N VAL A 864 13.03 -25.19 -23.54
CA VAL A 864 12.40 -24.90 -24.83
C VAL A 864 10.92 -25.20 -24.77
N ILE A 865 10.12 -24.27 -25.28
CA ILE A 865 8.69 -24.44 -25.53
C ILE A 865 8.48 -24.55 -27.04
N ASP A 866 7.75 -25.58 -27.45
CA ASP A 866 7.44 -25.85 -28.85
C ASP A 866 6.26 -24.97 -29.30
N VAL A 867 6.54 -23.92 -30.08
CA VAL A 867 5.57 -22.90 -30.51
C VAL A 867 5.85 -22.45 -31.95
N ASP A 868 4.79 -22.37 -32.75
CA ASP A 868 4.85 -21.96 -34.17
C ASP A 868 4.33 -20.53 -34.38
N THR A 869 3.92 -19.83 -33.31
CA THR A 869 3.61 -18.40 -33.31
C THR A 869 3.94 -17.77 -31.96
N VAL A 870 4.59 -16.61 -31.98
CA VAL A 870 4.87 -15.79 -30.79
C VAL A 870 4.25 -14.40 -30.97
N ILE A 871 3.51 -13.94 -29.96
CA ILE A 871 2.88 -12.63 -29.92
C ILE A 871 3.52 -11.78 -28.81
N SER A 872 4.24 -10.73 -29.17
CA SER A 872 4.85 -9.79 -28.22
C SER A 872 3.81 -8.79 -27.71
N ALA A 873 3.55 -8.81 -26.40
CA ALA A 873 2.59 -7.95 -25.71
C ALA A 873 3.21 -7.23 -24.49
N ILE A 874 4.50 -6.86 -24.59
CA ILE A 874 5.25 -6.31 -23.45
C ILE A 874 4.97 -4.82 -23.18
N SER A 875 4.61 -4.04 -24.21
CA SER A 875 4.20 -2.63 -24.14
C SER A 875 3.84 -2.11 -25.55
N GLN A 876 3.36 -0.86 -25.62
CA GLN A 876 2.98 -0.15 -26.84
C GLN A 876 3.54 1.27 -26.79
N ARG A 877 3.68 1.94 -27.94
CA ARG A 877 4.04 3.36 -28.03
C ARG A 877 3.21 4.09 -29.09
N PRO A 878 3.02 5.41 -28.96
CA PRO A 878 2.44 6.22 -30.02
C PRO A 878 3.37 6.33 -31.23
N ASP A 879 2.78 6.49 -32.41
CA ASP A 879 3.49 6.93 -33.61
C ASP A 879 3.62 8.46 -33.61
N ALA A 880 4.85 8.96 -33.43
CA ALA A 880 5.14 10.39 -33.39
C ALA A 880 5.28 11.03 -34.79
N SER A 881 5.08 10.29 -35.89
CA SER A 881 5.19 10.83 -37.26
C SER A 881 4.21 11.95 -37.59
N VAL A 882 3.16 12.12 -36.78
CA VAL A 882 2.23 13.27 -36.85
C VAL A 882 2.90 14.61 -36.52
N VAL A 883 4.03 14.59 -35.80
CA VAL A 883 4.76 15.80 -35.38
C VAL A 883 5.81 16.17 -36.43
N PRO A 884 5.70 17.32 -37.12
CA PRO A 884 6.68 17.75 -38.11
C PRO A 884 8.06 17.97 -37.48
N ALA A 885 9.11 17.55 -38.19
CA ALA A 885 10.49 17.80 -37.80
C ALA A 885 10.78 19.31 -37.75
N GLY A 886 11.29 19.81 -36.62
CA GLY A 886 11.57 21.24 -36.42
C GLY A 886 10.37 22.08 -35.96
N SER A 887 9.21 21.47 -35.69
CA SER A 887 8.07 22.15 -35.05
C SER A 887 8.37 22.50 -33.59
N ARG A 888 7.53 23.36 -32.99
CA ARG A 888 7.60 23.70 -31.54
C ARG A 888 6.99 22.63 -30.64
N ILE A 889 6.53 21.52 -31.21
CA ILE A 889 5.92 20.41 -30.47
C ILE A 889 7.04 19.47 -30.04
N GLU A 890 7.30 19.41 -28.73
CA GLU A 890 8.32 18.54 -28.17
C GLU A 890 7.82 17.09 -28.05
N VAL A 891 8.70 16.14 -28.37
CA VAL A 891 8.46 14.70 -28.24
C VAL A 891 9.49 14.11 -27.29
N THR A 892 9.03 13.32 -26.32
CA THR A 892 9.90 12.66 -25.34
C THR A 892 10.63 11.46 -25.96
N LYS A 893 11.62 10.92 -25.24
CA LYS A 893 12.30 9.66 -25.61
C LYS A 893 11.36 8.45 -25.73
N TRP A 894 10.14 8.54 -25.20
CA TRP A 894 9.13 7.48 -25.25
C TRP A 894 8.16 7.63 -26.44
N SER A 895 8.46 8.56 -27.37
CA SER A 895 7.58 8.90 -28.49
C SER A 895 6.22 9.48 -28.06
N THR A 896 6.15 10.06 -26.85
CA THR A 896 4.98 10.82 -26.38
C THR A 896 5.19 12.32 -26.59
N ILE A 897 4.11 13.07 -26.82
CA ILE A 897 4.07 14.52 -27.00
C ILE A 897 4.05 15.20 -25.63
N VAL A 898 4.87 16.25 -25.47
CA VAL A 898 4.84 17.12 -24.30
C VAL A 898 3.68 18.10 -24.45
N ALA A 899 2.75 18.06 -23.50
CA ALA A 899 1.64 19.00 -23.39
C ALA A 899 1.43 19.40 -21.94
N ASP A 900 0.95 20.62 -21.72
CA ASP A 900 0.59 21.09 -20.39
C ASP A 900 -0.51 20.20 -19.79
N PRO A 901 -0.35 19.64 -18.58
CA PRO A 901 -1.32 18.69 -18.01
C PRO A 901 -2.74 19.24 -17.80
N ARG A 902 -2.89 20.57 -17.76
CA ARG A 902 -4.16 21.28 -17.47
C ARG A 902 -4.81 21.82 -18.72
N THR A 903 -4.05 22.60 -19.47
CA THR A 903 -4.54 23.26 -20.69
C THR A 903 -4.51 22.33 -21.89
N ARG A 904 -3.74 21.23 -21.81
CA ARG A 904 -3.45 20.31 -22.93
C ARG A 904 -2.73 20.99 -24.11
N ALA A 905 -2.30 22.23 -23.94
CA ALA A 905 -1.58 22.99 -24.97
C ALA A 905 -0.17 22.43 -25.16
N THR A 906 0.29 22.41 -26.41
CA THR A 906 1.67 22.11 -26.78
C THR A 906 2.48 23.40 -26.90
N GLY A 907 3.78 23.30 -27.21
CA GLY A 907 4.61 24.47 -27.52
C GLY A 907 4.20 25.22 -28.79
N GLU A 908 3.33 24.64 -29.63
CA GLU A 908 2.81 25.25 -30.85
C GLU A 908 1.43 25.89 -30.61
N PRO A 909 1.26 27.22 -30.81
CA PRO A 909 -0.01 27.90 -30.60
C PRO A 909 -1.16 27.32 -31.42
N GLY A 910 -2.31 27.14 -30.76
CA GLY A 910 -3.51 26.53 -31.34
C GLY A 910 -3.42 25.00 -31.52
N VAL A 911 -2.34 24.35 -31.06
CA VAL A 911 -2.19 22.90 -31.10
C VAL A 911 -2.19 22.31 -29.69
N PHE A 912 -3.07 21.34 -29.48
CA PHE A 912 -3.30 20.64 -28.22
C PHE A 912 -3.03 19.15 -28.39
N ALA A 913 -2.69 18.44 -27.32
CA ALA A 913 -2.50 16.99 -27.34
C ALA A 913 -3.03 16.30 -26.07
N GLY A 914 -3.51 15.07 -26.20
CA GLY A 914 -4.06 14.30 -25.07
C GLY A 914 -4.39 12.84 -25.41
N GLY A 915 -4.65 12.04 -24.39
CA GLY A 915 -4.76 10.58 -24.54
C GLY A 915 -3.39 9.92 -24.63
N ASP A 916 -3.31 8.75 -25.26
CA ASP A 916 -2.10 7.91 -25.25
C ASP A 916 -0.87 8.61 -25.84
N CYS A 917 -1.04 9.52 -26.81
CA CYS A 917 0.08 10.27 -27.36
C CYS A 917 0.77 11.17 -26.33
N VAL A 918 0.13 11.51 -25.21
CA VAL A 918 0.74 12.29 -24.12
C VAL A 918 1.11 11.38 -22.94
N ASN A 919 0.20 10.49 -22.53
CA ASN A 919 0.36 9.71 -21.30
C ASN A 919 1.09 8.38 -21.50
N GLY A 920 1.25 7.92 -22.75
CA GLY A 920 1.50 6.51 -23.06
C GLY A 920 0.21 5.68 -22.99
N PRO A 921 0.26 4.36 -23.25
CA PRO A 921 -0.93 3.51 -23.23
C PRO A 921 -1.60 3.53 -21.85
N ASP A 922 -2.88 3.93 -21.83
CA ASP A 922 -3.68 4.07 -20.59
C ASP A 922 -5.10 3.48 -20.78
N THR A 923 -5.97 3.70 -19.81
CA THR A 923 -7.35 3.23 -19.79
C THR A 923 -8.27 4.09 -20.65
N VAL A 924 -9.32 3.48 -21.21
CA VAL A 924 -10.32 4.18 -22.04
C VAL A 924 -10.93 5.39 -21.33
N ILE A 925 -11.24 5.26 -20.03
CA ILE A 925 -11.86 6.33 -19.25
C ILE A 925 -10.90 7.51 -18.99
N GLN A 926 -9.59 7.26 -18.91
CA GLN A 926 -8.59 8.32 -18.81
C GLN A 926 -8.45 9.08 -20.14
N ALA A 927 -8.45 8.38 -21.27
CA ALA A 927 -8.46 9.02 -22.59
C ALA A 927 -9.72 9.87 -22.82
N ILE A 928 -10.89 9.41 -22.34
CA ILE A 928 -12.13 10.21 -22.33
C ILE A 928 -11.97 11.48 -21.49
N ALA A 929 -11.38 11.38 -20.29
CA ALA A 929 -11.14 12.55 -19.44
C ALA A 929 -10.23 13.59 -20.14
N ASP A 930 -9.20 13.11 -20.85
CA ASP A 930 -8.29 13.95 -21.61
C ASP A 930 -8.95 14.63 -22.81
N GLY A 931 -9.71 13.89 -23.60
CA GLY A 931 -10.48 14.43 -24.71
C GLY A 931 -11.48 15.48 -24.26
N ARG A 932 -12.15 15.24 -23.12
CA ARG A 932 -13.06 16.21 -22.51
C ARG A 932 -12.32 17.48 -22.07
N ARG A 933 -11.21 17.34 -21.35
CA ARG A 933 -10.38 18.50 -20.93
C ARG A 933 -9.89 19.29 -22.14
N ALA A 934 -9.42 18.61 -23.18
CA ALA A 934 -9.00 19.27 -24.41
C ALA A 934 -10.13 20.07 -25.05
N ALA A 935 -11.36 19.53 -25.11
CA ALA A 935 -12.51 20.28 -25.62
C ALA A 935 -12.84 21.53 -24.80
N GLU A 936 -12.80 21.43 -23.46
CA GLU A 936 -13.03 22.58 -22.56
C GLU A 936 -11.98 23.68 -22.77
N GLU A 937 -10.70 23.31 -22.92
CA GLU A 937 -9.59 24.26 -23.11
C GLU A 937 -9.52 24.83 -24.52
N ILE A 938 -9.84 24.03 -25.55
CA ILE A 938 -9.97 24.51 -26.93
C ILE A 938 -11.13 25.50 -27.04
N ASP A 939 -12.26 25.26 -26.39
CA ASP A 939 -13.37 26.23 -26.37
C ASP A 939 -12.93 27.56 -25.74
N LYS A 940 -12.21 27.52 -24.60
CA LYS A 940 -11.65 28.75 -23.97
C LYS A 940 -10.66 29.46 -24.89
N PHE A 941 -9.78 28.72 -25.55
CA PHE A 941 -8.83 29.27 -26.51
C PHE A 941 -9.51 29.99 -27.68
N LEU A 942 -10.66 29.47 -28.14
CA LEU A 942 -11.48 30.06 -29.20
C LEU A 942 -12.47 31.13 -28.69
N GLY A 943 -12.35 31.56 -27.43
CA GLY A 943 -13.16 32.64 -26.84
C GLY A 943 -14.47 32.20 -26.17
N GLY A 944 -14.69 30.90 -26.01
CA GLY A 944 -15.79 30.33 -25.25
C GLY A 944 -15.53 30.27 -23.73
N THR A 945 -16.42 29.58 -23.01
CA THR A 945 -16.34 29.48 -21.53
C THR A 945 -15.73 28.18 -21.04
N GLY A 946 -15.59 27.19 -21.91
CA GLY A 946 -15.21 25.82 -21.57
C GLY A 946 -16.25 25.07 -20.74
N LYS A 947 -17.47 25.59 -20.56
CA LYS A 947 -18.52 24.96 -19.77
C LYS A 947 -19.41 24.08 -20.65
N ILE A 948 -19.21 22.77 -20.59
CA ILE A 948 -20.07 21.79 -21.26
C ILE A 948 -21.52 21.97 -20.76
N PRO A 949 -22.52 22.10 -21.65
CA PRO A 949 -23.92 22.16 -21.27
C PRO A 949 -24.31 20.95 -20.43
N VAL A 950 -24.95 21.19 -19.30
CA VAL A 950 -25.48 20.15 -18.40
C VAL A 950 -26.99 20.02 -18.57
N SER A 951 -27.52 18.83 -18.33
CA SER A 951 -28.96 18.59 -18.32
C SER A 951 -29.63 19.43 -17.23
N PRO A 952 -30.95 19.70 -17.32
CA PRO A 952 -31.71 20.31 -16.23
C PRO A 952 -31.45 19.59 -14.91
N ASP A 953 -31.37 20.33 -13.81
CA ASP A 953 -31.09 19.74 -12.51
C ASP A 953 -32.21 18.76 -12.11
N LEU A 954 -31.93 17.46 -12.22
CA LEU A 954 -32.82 16.36 -11.84
C LEU A 954 -32.89 16.12 -10.31
N GLY A 955 -32.29 17.00 -9.49
CA GLY A 955 -32.15 16.82 -8.04
C GLY A 955 -31.19 15.69 -7.63
N ARG A 956 -30.91 15.59 -6.32
CA ARG A 956 -30.17 14.50 -5.65
C ARG A 956 -31.00 13.77 -4.59
N GLU A 957 -32.33 13.89 -4.63
CA GLU A 957 -33.21 13.28 -3.63
C GLU A 957 -33.03 11.76 -3.52
N LEU A 958 -33.30 11.22 -2.33
CA LEU A 958 -33.25 9.77 -2.08
C LEU A 958 -34.42 9.09 -2.79
N ALA A 959 -34.09 8.18 -3.69
CA ALA A 959 -35.06 7.32 -4.35
C ALA A 959 -35.27 6.05 -3.53
N GLY A 960 -36.04 6.14 -2.45
CA GLY A 960 -36.29 5.04 -1.51
C GLY A 960 -35.25 4.90 -0.39
N GLU A 961 -35.39 3.86 0.42
CA GLU A 961 -34.55 3.59 1.60
C GLU A 961 -33.10 3.27 1.23
N ILE A 962 -32.17 3.59 2.14
CA ILE A 962 -30.76 3.19 2.07
C ILE A 962 -30.61 1.88 2.85
N HIS A 963 -30.15 0.83 2.17
CA HIS A 963 -29.96 -0.49 2.75
C HIS A 963 -28.55 -0.62 3.34
N GLU A 964 -28.43 -0.55 4.67
CA GLU A 964 -27.18 -0.74 5.42
C GLU A 964 -26.94 -2.19 5.86
N GLU A 965 -27.85 -3.10 5.53
CA GLU A 965 -27.69 -4.54 5.67
C GLU A 965 -26.86 -5.15 4.54
N ARG A 966 -26.23 -6.32 4.80
CA ARG A 966 -25.46 -7.05 3.79
C ARG A 966 -26.37 -7.58 2.67
N MET A 967 -25.96 -7.34 1.42
CA MET A 967 -26.69 -7.74 0.21
C MET A 967 -25.73 -8.39 -0.80
N ILE A 968 -26.26 -9.27 -1.65
CA ILE A 968 -25.46 -10.04 -2.61
C ILE A 968 -25.27 -9.24 -3.90
N ARG A 969 -24.01 -9.05 -4.33
CA ARG A 969 -23.71 -8.39 -5.60
C ARG A 969 -24.29 -9.17 -6.78
N GLN A 970 -24.94 -8.47 -7.71
CA GLN A 970 -25.44 -9.07 -8.95
C GLN A 970 -24.32 -9.14 -9.98
N HIS A 971 -24.23 -10.27 -10.68
CA HIS A 971 -23.24 -10.53 -11.71
C HIS A 971 -23.91 -10.89 -13.04
N PRO A 972 -23.35 -10.46 -14.19
CA PRO A 972 -23.86 -10.87 -15.49
C PRO A 972 -23.56 -12.34 -15.79
N GLU A 973 -24.41 -12.96 -16.60
CA GLU A 973 -24.15 -14.29 -17.12
C GLU A 973 -23.01 -14.23 -18.15
N HIS A 974 -22.19 -15.29 -18.18
CA HIS A 974 -21.12 -15.45 -19.14
C HIS A 974 -21.45 -16.58 -20.11
N LEU A 975 -21.09 -16.42 -21.38
CA LEU A 975 -21.21 -17.48 -22.39
C LEU A 975 -20.46 -18.73 -21.90
N PRO A 976 -21.03 -19.95 -22.01
CA PRO A 976 -20.35 -21.17 -21.58
C PRO A 976 -19.02 -21.37 -22.30
N VAL A 977 -17.96 -21.82 -21.61
CA VAL A 977 -16.62 -22.00 -22.20
C VAL A 977 -16.63 -22.91 -23.43
N SER A 978 -17.51 -23.91 -23.46
CA SER A 978 -17.71 -24.81 -24.61
C SER A 978 -18.16 -24.10 -25.89
N GLU A 979 -18.84 -22.96 -25.76
CA GLU A 979 -19.42 -22.20 -26.85
C GLU A 979 -18.54 -21.03 -27.29
N ARG A 980 -17.49 -20.68 -26.54
CA ARG A 980 -16.60 -19.55 -26.85
C ARG A 980 -15.58 -19.84 -27.95
N LYS A 981 -15.34 -21.11 -28.27
CA LYS A 981 -14.31 -21.52 -29.23
C LYS A 981 -14.83 -21.38 -30.66
N GLY A 982 -14.06 -20.70 -31.51
CA GLY A 982 -14.34 -20.60 -32.94
C GLY A 982 -15.30 -19.48 -33.35
N ASN A 983 -15.79 -18.66 -32.41
CA ASN A 983 -16.55 -17.44 -32.69
C ASN A 983 -16.01 -16.26 -31.85
N PHE A 984 -16.56 -15.08 -32.13
CA PHE A 984 -16.27 -13.85 -31.40
C PHE A 984 -17.53 -13.30 -30.71
N ASP A 985 -18.45 -14.19 -30.35
CA ASP A 985 -19.69 -13.80 -29.67
C ASP A 985 -19.36 -13.12 -28.33
N GLU A 986 -20.18 -12.12 -27.97
CA GLU A 986 -19.96 -11.36 -26.75
C GLU A 986 -20.02 -12.28 -25.53
N VAL A 987 -18.93 -12.31 -24.74
CA VAL A 987 -18.79 -13.29 -23.65
C VAL A 987 -19.62 -12.93 -22.43
N VAL A 988 -19.76 -11.64 -22.13
CA VAL A 988 -20.45 -11.17 -20.92
C VAL A 988 -21.78 -10.58 -21.36
N SER A 989 -22.88 -11.02 -20.75
CA SER A 989 -24.23 -10.49 -21.01
C SER A 989 -24.54 -9.21 -20.23
N ARG A 990 -25.65 -8.55 -20.55
CA ARG A 990 -26.20 -7.47 -19.71
C ARG A 990 -26.96 -8.03 -18.51
N LEU A 991 -27.02 -7.27 -17.40
CA LEU A 991 -27.93 -7.61 -16.30
C LEU A 991 -29.40 -7.56 -16.77
N SER A 992 -30.23 -8.43 -16.20
CA SER A 992 -31.68 -8.30 -16.32
C SER A 992 -32.17 -7.02 -15.63
N GLU A 993 -33.33 -6.50 -16.01
CA GLU A 993 -33.89 -5.29 -15.37
C GLU A 993 -34.07 -5.49 -13.85
N ALA A 994 -34.56 -6.66 -13.43
CA ALA A 994 -34.74 -6.98 -12.02
C ALA A 994 -33.40 -6.99 -11.26
N ALA A 995 -32.36 -7.60 -11.83
CA ALA A 995 -31.02 -7.62 -11.24
C ALA A 995 -30.40 -6.21 -11.20
N ALA A 996 -30.57 -5.41 -12.25
CA ALA A 996 -30.08 -4.03 -12.30
C ALA A 996 -30.77 -3.13 -11.25
N LEU A 997 -32.09 -3.28 -11.06
CA LEU A 997 -32.82 -2.53 -10.03
C LEU A 997 -32.41 -2.94 -8.60
N TYR A 998 -32.23 -4.25 -8.37
CA TYR A 998 -31.71 -4.76 -7.10
C TYR A 998 -30.31 -4.22 -6.83
N GLU A 999 -29.42 -4.32 -7.82
CA GLU A 999 -28.04 -3.85 -7.69
C GLU A 999 -27.96 -2.33 -7.49
N ALA A 1000 -28.80 -1.55 -8.17
CA ALA A 1000 -28.90 -0.11 -7.96
C ALA A 1000 -29.38 0.25 -6.54
N SER A 1001 -30.23 -0.57 -5.92
CA SER A 1001 -30.70 -0.37 -4.55
C SER A 1001 -29.61 -0.54 -3.48
N ARG A 1002 -28.51 -1.24 -3.79
CA ARG A 1002 -27.36 -1.40 -2.88
C ARG A 1002 -26.55 -0.12 -2.69
N CYS A 1003 -26.74 0.88 -3.56
CA CYS A 1003 -26.00 2.14 -3.49
C CYS A 1003 -26.32 2.93 -2.22
N LEU A 1004 -25.29 3.22 -1.41
CA LEU A 1004 -25.41 3.97 -0.16
C LEU A 1004 -25.62 5.49 -0.33
N ARG A 1005 -25.80 5.99 -1.56
CA ARG A 1005 -26.06 7.41 -1.85
C ARG A 1005 -25.15 8.40 -1.10
N CYS A 1006 -23.85 8.14 -1.11
CA CYS A 1006 -22.85 8.97 -0.40
C CYS A 1006 -22.79 10.44 -0.85
N ASP A 1007 -23.50 10.79 -1.93
CA ASP A 1007 -23.67 12.13 -2.47
C ASP A 1007 -24.78 12.95 -1.78
N VAL A 1008 -25.65 12.29 -1.00
CA VAL A 1008 -26.69 12.96 -0.22
C VAL A 1008 -26.11 13.29 1.15
N LYS A 1009 -26.02 14.59 1.46
CA LYS A 1009 -25.54 15.12 2.74
C LYS A 1009 -26.76 15.61 3.52
N ASP A 1010 -26.80 15.30 4.82
CA ASP A 1010 -27.81 15.80 5.75
C ASP A 1010 -27.69 17.31 6.00
#